data_AF-A0A225AU75-F1
#
_entry.id   AF-A0A225AU75-F1
#
_cell.length_a   1.000
_cell.length_b   1.000
_cell.length_c   1.000
_cell.angle_alpha   90.00
_cell.angle_beta   90.00
_cell.angle_gamma   90.00
#
_symmetry.space_group_name_H-M   'P 1'
#
loop_
_entity.id
_entity.type
_entity.pdbx_description
1 polymer ?
#
loop_
_entity_poly.entity_id
_entity_poly.type
_entity_poly.pdbx_seq_one_letter_code
_entity_poly.pdbx_strand_id
1 'polypeptide(L)'
;MYPFAPSRLPELGIQLYPVDFEPCRQMPDLAWPIEHPGAWLLAFCFGLRRQIFFPLLGDGIFTQDGAAWKHSRELLRPQFTRQQYQGLDIFREHVNDLIALIPKDGQPVDLQPLFFQLTLDTTTELIFGASINTLKKEEGISRTKDFAENFDTAQNFVVQRFRLLDLYWLIGGQKFQRSCATVHDFVDDIIENSQREAQKDSRKASRYLFFNTIAQKYNDKKAVRDQLVNVLLAGRDTTACLLTWTFHLLAQHQRVLKCLLDEISHTVGQRDGLTREDLKKMPYLANILKETLRLYPSVPVNTRTAHRTTILPTGGGPDGLSPVIIRKGENVAFCIYAMHRREDLYGKDAEEFRPERWEENLPLFKDETTASWGYLPFNGGPRVCLGQDFALIEASYTIVRILQAFPNLRAAPDSGHETQMSKQQTVGITELYRCQGKTPEIDIVAVHGLNGDAFETWTSSSNDSERVCWLNHPDLLPHFVGNARVLTWGYNANITSLFGKSTSSDRILQHAQTLVEDLLADRELEDATDRPIVFVCHSLGGIIVKRALSFSASRSSPRSARLHSLYLCTYGILFFGTPHNGSSKARLLDGLQKLASNIVPKRAIQFESGLIKALKDGSETLQNITNDFAPLMSRFHMYFFWEQLKTDLKYTKDYIVEESSAAPMLDSISGRCGISADHRGMCKFQSPDSPGFRTAIAAIKRYAQNAPSIIGPRLAQYQVQSTQLRKDEAMELLNSI
;
A
#
# COMPACT_ATOMS: atom_id res chain seq x y z
N MET A 1 8.08 5.11 1.20
CA MET A 1 9.36 5.41 1.87
C MET A 1 9.06 6.44 2.96
N TYR A 2 9.06 6.03 4.24
CA TYR A 2 9.13 6.91 5.41
C TYR A 2 9.84 6.13 6.53
N PRO A 3 10.67 6.80 7.35
CA PRO A 3 11.72 6.19 8.17
C PRO A 3 11.19 5.75 9.54
N PHE A 4 11.63 4.60 10.04
CA PHE A 4 11.38 4.19 11.41
C PHE A 4 12.66 4.36 12.24
N ALA A 5 12.61 5.24 13.23
CA ALA A 5 13.53 5.23 14.36
C ALA A 5 12.79 4.71 15.62
N PRO A 6 13.44 3.95 16.52
CA PRO A 6 12.77 3.15 17.54
C PRO A 6 12.71 3.85 18.91
N SER A 7 11.61 3.73 19.65
CA SER A 7 11.60 3.94 21.11
C SER A 7 10.71 2.92 21.83
N ARG A 8 11.08 2.63 23.09
CA ARG A 8 10.94 1.33 23.78
C ARG A 8 9.66 1.16 24.63
N LEU A 9 9.39 -0.12 24.95
CA LEU A 9 8.64 -0.74 26.08
C LEU A 9 7.14 -1.09 25.88
N PRO A 10 6.59 -2.11 26.57
CA PRO A 10 6.96 -3.53 26.62
C PRO A 10 5.78 -4.51 26.34
N GLU A 11 6.12 -5.73 25.92
CA GLU A 11 5.41 -7.01 26.13
C GLU A 11 3.96 -7.24 25.62
N LEU A 12 3.86 -7.66 24.35
CA LEU A 12 3.23 -8.90 23.83
C LEU A 12 3.14 -8.77 22.31
N GLY A 13 4.28 -8.67 21.65
CA GLY A 13 4.38 -8.42 20.22
C GLY A 13 4.95 -9.61 19.49
N ILE A 14 4.19 -10.17 18.55
CA ILE A 14 4.77 -10.84 17.38
C ILE A 14 5.49 -9.74 16.60
N GLN A 15 6.75 -9.52 16.93
CA GLN A 15 7.62 -8.54 16.28
C GLN A 15 8.14 -9.16 14.99
N LEU A 16 7.52 -8.80 13.86
CA LEU A 16 8.16 -8.89 12.56
C LEU A 16 9.18 -7.76 12.49
N TYR A 17 10.41 -8.04 12.91
CA TYR A 17 11.52 -7.13 12.66
C TYR A 17 11.80 -7.11 11.15
N PRO A 18 11.73 -5.95 10.46
CA PRO A 18 12.54 -5.77 9.28
C PRO A 18 13.99 -5.83 9.79
N VAL A 19 14.71 -6.89 9.45
CA VAL A 19 16.17 -6.88 9.62
C VAL A 19 16.68 -5.86 8.60
N ASP A 20 16.98 -4.66 9.07
CA ASP A 20 17.75 -3.68 8.31
C ASP A 20 19.10 -4.30 7.96
N PHE A 21 19.39 -4.42 6.67
CA PHE A 21 20.65 -4.90 6.15
C PHE A 21 21.63 -3.74 5.89
N GLU A 22 21.61 -2.69 6.72
CA GLU A 22 22.64 -1.66 6.72
C GLU A 22 24.10 -2.14 7.06
N PRO A 23 24.40 -3.35 7.58
CA PRO A 23 25.77 -3.68 7.99
C PRO A 23 26.72 -4.39 6.99
N CYS A 24 26.54 -4.39 5.67
CA CYS A 24 27.65 -4.82 4.78
C CYS A 24 28.71 -3.72 4.55
N ARG A 25 28.74 -2.67 5.39
CA ARG A 25 29.67 -1.54 5.20
C ARG A 25 31.12 -1.86 5.54
N GLN A 26 31.40 -2.87 6.35
CA GLN A 26 32.76 -3.29 6.67
C GLN A 26 32.75 -4.77 7.10
N MET A 27 33.10 -5.72 6.20
CA MET A 27 33.95 -6.87 6.51
C MET A 27 33.97 -7.95 5.41
N PRO A 28 35.08 -8.69 5.25
CA PRO A 28 35.33 -9.65 4.16
C PRO A 28 34.85 -11.08 4.45
N ASP A 29 34.21 -11.35 5.59
CA ASP A 29 33.96 -12.73 6.07
C ASP A 29 32.48 -13.07 6.24
N LEU A 30 31.58 -12.32 5.61
CA LEU A 30 30.14 -12.55 5.66
C LEU A 30 29.65 -13.30 4.44
N ALA A 31 30.28 -14.44 4.19
CA ALA A 31 29.55 -15.61 3.71
C ALA A 31 28.57 -16.03 4.77
N TRP A 32 27.35 -16.39 4.36
CA TRP A 32 26.62 -17.43 5.06
C TRP A 32 27.64 -18.48 5.55
N PRO A 33 27.94 -18.64 6.85
CA PRO A 33 29.23 -19.14 7.29
C PRO A 33 29.57 -20.46 6.61
N ILE A 34 30.56 -20.41 5.71
CA ILE A 34 31.13 -21.58 5.03
C ILE A 34 32.15 -22.18 5.99
N GLU A 35 31.66 -22.65 7.12
CA GLU A 35 32.30 -23.70 7.90
C GLU A 35 31.19 -24.70 8.20
N HIS A 36 31.13 -25.75 7.38
CA HIS A 36 30.07 -26.78 7.34
C HIS A 36 28.76 -26.36 6.63
N PRO A 37 28.64 -26.55 5.30
CA PRO A 37 27.40 -26.30 4.55
C PRO A 37 26.20 -27.20 4.98
N GLY A 38 26.38 -28.07 5.98
CA GLY A 38 25.34 -28.96 6.51
C GLY A 38 24.60 -28.46 7.76
N ALA A 39 25.18 -27.63 8.64
CA ALA A 39 24.62 -27.48 10.00
C ALA A 39 23.49 -26.42 10.12
N TRP A 40 23.58 -25.31 9.39
CA TRP A 40 22.65 -24.16 9.54
C TRP A 40 21.42 -24.25 8.65
N LEU A 41 21.55 -24.83 7.44
CA LEU A 41 20.41 -25.12 6.55
C LEU A 41 19.43 -26.14 7.16
N LEU A 42 19.91 -27.00 8.08
CA LEU A 42 19.08 -27.93 8.85
C LEU A 42 18.30 -27.25 9.98
N ALA A 43 18.63 -26.00 10.34
CA ALA A 43 17.98 -25.31 11.45
C ALA A 43 16.68 -24.61 11.05
N PHE A 44 16.32 -24.54 9.77
CA PHE A 44 15.14 -23.83 9.28
C PHE A 44 14.24 -24.69 8.38
N CYS A 45 12.93 -24.49 8.49
CA CYS A 45 11.90 -25.16 7.69
C CYS A 45 10.83 -24.14 7.22
N PHE A 46 9.74 -24.62 6.62
CA PHE A 46 8.61 -23.78 6.20
C PHE A 46 7.55 -23.53 7.29
N GLY A 47 7.67 -24.16 8.46
CA GLY A 47 6.78 -23.95 9.61
C GLY A 47 5.30 -24.05 9.22
N LEU A 48 4.54 -22.96 9.44
CA LEU A 48 3.10 -22.91 9.18
C LEU A 48 2.70 -22.85 7.70
N ARG A 49 3.66 -22.74 6.77
CA ARG A 49 3.35 -22.59 5.34
C ARG A 49 2.49 -23.74 4.83
N ARG A 50 2.74 -24.97 5.28
CA ARG A 50 1.91 -26.11 4.87
C ARG A 50 0.45 -25.85 5.25
N GLN A 51 0.13 -25.58 6.52
CA GLN A 51 -1.24 -25.33 6.97
C GLN A 51 -1.91 -24.14 6.26
N ILE A 52 -1.13 -23.10 5.96
CA ILE A 52 -1.60 -21.89 5.30
C ILE A 52 -2.00 -22.18 3.84
N PHE A 53 -1.15 -22.89 3.10
CA PHE A 53 -1.27 -23.10 1.65
C PHE A 53 -1.99 -24.41 1.27
N PHE A 54 -2.02 -25.40 2.17
CA PHE A 54 -2.54 -26.74 1.91
C PHE A 54 -3.96 -26.78 1.33
N PRO A 55 -4.93 -25.95 1.76
CA PRO A 55 -6.28 -26.01 1.18
C PRO A 55 -6.31 -25.74 -0.33
N LEU A 56 -5.39 -24.92 -0.86
CA LEU A 56 -5.29 -24.64 -2.29
C LEU A 56 -4.25 -25.55 -2.97
N LEU A 57 -3.04 -25.66 -2.42
CA LEU A 57 -1.92 -26.32 -3.09
C LEU A 57 -1.76 -27.80 -2.75
N GLY A 58 -2.43 -28.29 -1.70
CA GLY A 58 -2.21 -29.64 -1.19
C GLY A 58 -0.74 -29.91 -0.82
N ASP A 59 -0.30 -31.13 -1.03
CA ASP A 59 1.08 -31.57 -0.77
C ASP A 59 1.97 -31.45 -2.01
N GLY A 60 2.94 -30.51 -1.98
CA GLY A 60 3.87 -30.29 -3.09
C GLY A 60 5.07 -29.43 -2.73
N ILE A 61 5.80 -28.98 -3.76
CA ILE A 61 7.12 -28.36 -3.61
C ILE A 61 7.13 -27.09 -2.73
N PHE A 62 6.00 -26.38 -2.62
CA PHE A 62 5.85 -25.19 -1.78
C PHE A 62 5.33 -25.47 -0.36
N THR A 63 4.75 -26.64 -0.12
CA THR A 63 4.09 -26.99 1.15
C THR A 63 4.82 -28.08 1.94
N GLN A 64 5.85 -28.71 1.35
CA GLN A 64 6.60 -29.80 1.98
C GLN A 64 8.03 -29.42 2.36
N ASP A 65 8.56 -30.17 3.34
CA ASP A 65 9.95 -30.13 3.82
C ASP A 65 10.59 -31.54 3.83
N GLY A 66 11.90 -31.59 4.01
CA GLY A 66 12.66 -32.83 4.20
C GLY A 66 12.54 -33.80 3.02
N ALA A 67 12.37 -35.10 3.33
CA ALA A 67 12.31 -36.17 2.34
C ALA A 67 11.13 -36.02 1.36
N ALA A 68 9.97 -35.54 1.84
CA ALA A 68 8.80 -35.34 1.00
C ALA A 68 9.06 -34.26 -0.06
N TRP A 69 9.62 -33.12 0.34
CA TRP A 69 10.04 -32.08 -0.60
C TRP A 69 11.10 -32.57 -1.59
N LYS A 70 12.11 -33.30 -1.10
CA LYS A 70 13.16 -33.85 -1.96
C LYS A 70 12.55 -34.75 -3.04
N HIS A 71 11.60 -35.61 -2.66
CA HIS A 71 10.87 -36.47 -3.59
C HIS A 71 10.10 -35.66 -4.66
N SER A 72 9.29 -34.67 -4.25
CA SER A 72 8.59 -33.78 -5.21
C SER A 72 9.56 -33.05 -6.13
N ARG A 73 10.70 -32.56 -5.61
CA ARG A 73 11.71 -31.88 -6.42
C ARG A 73 12.40 -32.82 -7.42
N GLU A 74 12.76 -34.02 -7.01
CA GLU A 74 13.36 -35.04 -7.90
C GLU A 74 12.40 -35.50 -8.99
N LEU A 75 11.10 -35.49 -8.70
CA LEU A 75 10.05 -35.75 -9.68
C LEU A 75 9.91 -34.62 -10.71
N LEU A 76 9.87 -33.36 -10.26
CA LEU A 76 9.61 -32.21 -11.11
C LEU A 76 10.85 -31.76 -11.90
N ARG A 77 12.05 -31.84 -11.31
CA ARG A 77 13.29 -31.31 -11.91
C ARG A 77 13.56 -31.80 -13.34
N PRO A 78 13.41 -33.09 -13.70
CA PRO A 78 13.62 -33.56 -15.06
C PRO A 78 12.72 -32.88 -16.09
N GLN A 79 11.51 -32.46 -15.66
CA GLN A 79 10.55 -31.83 -16.55
C GLN A 79 10.92 -30.38 -16.91
N PHE A 80 11.71 -29.73 -16.05
CA PHE A 80 12.28 -28.40 -16.32
C PHE A 80 13.68 -28.48 -16.91
N THR A 81 14.10 -29.64 -17.44
CA THR A 81 15.37 -29.72 -18.16
C THR A 81 15.21 -29.16 -19.57
N ARG A 82 16.27 -28.50 -20.05
CA ARG A 82 16.28 -27.74 -21.31
C ARG A 82 15.74 -28.50 -22.52
N GLN A 83 15.77 -29.83 -22.54
CA GLN A 83 15.30 -30.67 -23.66
C GLN A 83 13.79 -30.56 -23.92
N GLN A 84 12.95 -30.31 -22.91
CA GLN A 84 11.50 -30.36 -23.07
C GLN A 84 10.89 -29.11 -23.75
N TYR A 85 11.59 -27.97 -23.70
CA TYR A 85 11.18 -26.70 -24.31
C TYR A 85 12.33 -26.07 -25.12
N GLN A 86 13.11 -26.91 -25.84
CA GLN A 86 14.15 -26.39 -26.74
C GLN A 86 13.57 -25.54 -27.88
N GLY A 87 12.40 -25.93 -28.39
CA GLY A 87 11.64 -25.15 -29.34
C GLY A 87 10.85 -24.04 -28.66
N LEU A 88 10.78 -22.87 -29.29
CA LEU A 88 9.96 -21.74 -28.82
C LEU A 88 8.50 -21.88 -29.27
N ASP A 89 8.14 -23.00 -29.90
CA ASP A 89 6.80 -23.26 -30.44
C ASP A 89 5.71 -23.25 -29.36
N ILE A 90 6.04 -23.69 -28.14
CA ILE A 90 5.13 -23.63 -26.98
C ILE A 90 4.69 -22.19 -26.64
N PHE A 91 5.48 -21.19 -26.98
CA PHE A 91 5.13 -19.78 -26.76
C PHE A 91 4.50 -19.15 -27.99
N ARG A 92 4.77 -19.69 -29.19
CA ARG A 92 4.49 -19.02 -30.46
C ARG A 92 3.01 -18.75 -30.68
N GLU A 93 2.17 -19.76 -30.50
CA GLU A 93 0.72 -19.61 -30.71
C GLU A 93 0.11 -18.64 -29.69
N HIS A 94 0.41 -18.80 -28.40
CA HIS A 94 -0.16 -17.93 -27.36
C HIS A 94 0.30 -16.48 -27.45
N VAL A 95 1.57 -16.23 -27.80
CA VAL A 95 2.05 -14.86 -28.01
C VAL A 95 1.43 -14.25 -29.26
N ASN A 96 1.18 -15.04 -30.31
CA ASN A 96 0.44 -14.56 -31.49
C ASN A 96 -1.00 -14.20 -31.12
N ASP A 97 -1.67 -15.02 -30.31
CA ASP A 97 -3.02 -14.75 -29.83
C ASP A 97 -3.06 -13.47 -28.97
N LEU A 98 -2.08 -13.29 -28.07
CA LEU A 98 -1.94 -12.05 -27.29
C LEU A 98 -1.75 -10.84 -28.21
N ILE A 99 -0.85 -10.91 -29.20
CA ILE A 99 -0.60 -9.82 -30.14
C ILE A 99 -1.86 -9.49 -30.95
N ALA A 100 -2.65 -10.49 -31.32
CA ALA A 100 -3.90 -10.30 -32.04
C ALA A 100 -4.98 -9.59 -31.20
N LEU A 101 -4.92 -9.69 -29.87
CA LEU A 101 -5.83 -9.00 -28.95
C LEU A 101 -5.47 -7.53 -28.72
N ILE A 102 -4.22 -7.11 -28.98
CA ILE A 102 -3.80 -5.71 -28.81
C ILE A 102 -4.39 -4.86 -29.95
N PRO A 103 -5.26 -3.88 -29.64
CA PRO A 103 -5.81 -2.96 -30.64
C PRO A 103 -4.72 -2.19 -31.40
N LYS A 104 -4.95 -2.02 -32.71
CA LYS A 104 -4.06 -1.27 -33.62
C LYS A 104 -4.59 0.15 -33.92
N ASP A 105 -5.59 0.59 -33.17
CA ASP A 105 -6.30 1.86 -33.32
C ASP A 105 -5.67 3.02 -32.53
N GLY A 106 -4.57 2.75 -31.81
CA GLY A 106 -3.85 3.72 -31.01
C GLY A 106 -4.44 3.97 -29.62
N GLN A 107 -5.44 3.19 -29.19
CA GLN A 107 -6.01 3.31 -27.84
C GLN A 107 -5.06 2.76 -26.76
N PRO A 108 -5.09 3.30 -25.53
CA PRO A 108 -4.41 2.69 -24.39
C PRO A 108 -4.87 1.26 -24.14
N VAL A 109 -3.93 0.38 -23.77
CA VAL A 109 -4.19 -1.03 -23.49
C VAL A 109 -3.57 -1.39 -22.15
N ASP A 110 -4.35 -2.03 -21.28
CA ASP A 110 -3.82 -2.67 -20.09
C ASP A 110 -3.25 -4.06 -20.46
N LEU A 111 -1.92 -4.16 -20.47
CA LEU A 111 -1.23 -5.40 -20.81
C LEU A 111 -1.22 -6.42 -19.66
N GLN A 112 -1.46 -6.00 -18.41
CA GLN A 112 -1.36 -6.89 -17.26
C GLN A 112 -2.35 -8.07 -17.36
N PRO A 113 -3.66 -7.86 -17.61
CA PRO A 113 -4.61 -8.97 -17.78
C PRO A 113 -4.20 -9.93 -18.90
N LEU A 114 -3.65 -9.42 -20.01
CA LEU A 114 -3.19 -10.23 -21.13
C LEU A 114 -1.98 -11.08 -20.76
N PHE A 115 -1.04 -10.56 -19.97
CA PHE A 115 0.09 -11.35 -19.48
C PHE A 115 -0.33 -12.45 -18.51
N PHE A 116 -1.34 -12.22 -17.67
CA PHE A 116 -1.89 -13.26 -16.79
C PHE A 116 -2.64 -14.36 -17.57
N GLN A 117 -3.25 -14.02 -18.71
CA GLN A 117 -3.88 -14.98 -19.62
C GLN A 117 -2.81 -15.78 -20.39
N LEU A 118 -1.83 -15.09 -20.99
CA LEU A 118 -0.70 -15.71 -21.68
C LEU A 118 0.01 -16.75 -20.81
N THR A 119 0.41 -16.36 -19.61
CA THR A 119 1.20 -17.23 -18.74
C THR A 119 0.38 -18.38 -18.15
N LEU A 120 -0.94 -18.22 -18.05
CA LEU A 120 -1.84 -19.32 -17.72
C LEU A 120 -1.94 -20.32 -18.88
N ASP A 121 -2.06 -19.84 -20.11
CA ASP A 121 -2.14 -20.68 -21.31
C ASP A 121 -0.84 -21.44 -21.59
N THR A 122 0.32 -20.79 -21.49
CA THR A 122 1.64 -21.42 -21.66
C THR A 122 1.94 -22.41 -20.52
N THR A 123 1.59 -22.08 -19.27
CA THR A 123 1.81 -22.97 -18.13
C THR A 123 0.90 -24.20 -18.21
N THR A 124 -0.37 -24.03 -18.58
CA THR A 124 -1.30 -25.15 -18.78
C THR A 124 -0.87 -26.04 -19.94
N GLU A 125 -0.39 -25.47 -21.05
CA GLU A 125 0.20 -26.27 -22.12
C GLU A 125 1.45 -27.03 -21.68
N LEU A 126 2.35 -26.40 -20.90
CA LEU A 126 3.54 -27.08 -20.39
C LEU A 126 3.18 -28.28 -19.50
N ILE A 127 2.28 -28.09 -18.53
CA ILE A 127 2.01 -29.10 -17.50
C ILE A 127 1.00 -30.15 -17.96
N PHE A 128 0.02 -29.75 -18.77
CA PHE A 128 -1.07 -30.61 -19.21
C PHE A 128 -0.99 -30.97 -20.68
N GLY A 129 -0.02 -30.49 -21.45
CA GLY A 129 0.04 -30.71 -22.90
C GLY A 129 -1.05 -29.99 -23.70
N ALA A 130 -1.95 -29.25 -23.04
CA ALA A 130 -3.05 -28.52 -23.67
C ALA A 130 -3.26 -27.18 -22.97
N SER A 131 -3.34 -26.11 -23.75
CA SER A 131 -3.72 -24.79 -23.26
C SER A 131 -5.23 -24.73 -22.99
N ILE A 132 -5.61 -23.96 -21.97
CA ILE A 132 -7.01 -23.65 -21.69
C ILE A 132 -7.55 -22.49 -22.53
N ASN A 133 -6.70 -21.94 -23.42
CA ASN A 133 -7.00 -20.93 -24.43
C ASN A 133 -7.73 -19.69 -23.88
N THR A 134 -7.28 -19.16 -22.75
CA THR A 134 -7.83 -17.93 -22.12
C THR A 134 -7.75 -16.71 -23.04
N LEU A 135 -6.78 -16.69 -23.98
CA LEU A 135 -6.64 -15.62 -24.98
C LEU A 135 -7.63 -15.76 -26.17
N LYS A 136 -8.34 -16.88 -26.33
CA LYS A 136 -9.29 -17.10 -27.45
C LYS A 136 -10.74 -16.78 -27.04
N LYS A 137 -11.52 -16.23 -27.98
CA LYS A 137 -12.91 -15.75 -27.75
C LYS A 137 -14.03 -16.81 -27.92
N GLU A 138 -13.74 -18.11 -27.89
CA GLU A 138 -14.72 -19.17 -28.22
C GLU A 138 -15.50 -19.75 -27.02
N GLU A 139 -16.57 -20.51 -27.30
CA GLU A 139 -17.71 -20.94 -26.44
C GLU A 139 -17.40 -21.70 -25.12
N GLY A 140 -16.13 -21.80 -24.68
CA GLY A 140 -15.71 -22.34 -23.38
C GLY A 140 -15.42 -21.29 -22.29
N ILE A 141 -15.52 -19.99 -22.62
CA ILE A 141 -15.13 -18.84 -21.78
C ILE A 141 -15.67 -18.91 -20.35
N SER A 142 -16.92 -19.37 -20.14
CA SER A 142 -17.52 -19.34 -18.80
C SER A 142 -16.76 -20.21 -17.80
N ARG A 143 -16.31 -21.40 -18.20
CA ARG A 143 -15.65 -22.34 -17.29
C ARG A 143 -14.21 -21.91 -16.98
N THR A 144 -13.50 -21.45 -18.01
CA THR A 144 -12.11 -20.96 -17.88
C THR A 144 -12.05 -19.65 -17.09
N LYS A 145 -13.00 -18.75 -17.30
CA LYS A 145 -13.14 -17.52 -16.53
C LYS A 145 -13.48 -17.81 -15.06
N ASP A 146 -14.42 -18.70 -14.81
CA ASP A 146 -14.79 -19.12 -13.45
C ASP A 146 -13.60 -19.76 -12.73
N PHE A 147 -12.80 -20.58 -13.42
CA PHE A 147 -11.54 -21.10 -12.89
C PHE A 147 -10.57 -19.98 -12.51
N ALA A 148 -10.28 -19.05 -13.42
CA ALA A 148 -9.33 -17.96 -13.17
C ALA A 148 -9.76 -17.07 -11.99
N GLU A 149 -11.04 -16.69 -11.93
CA GLU A 149 -11.60 -15.88 -10.84
C GLU A 149 -11.54 -16.60 -9.48
N ASN A 150 -11.83 -17.91 -9.45
CA ASN A 150 -11.72 -18.70 -8.23
C ASN A 150 -10.27 -18.95 -7.83
N PHE A 151 -9.36 -19.12 -8.79
CA PHE A 151 -7.94 -19.24 -8.53
C PHE A 151 -7.40 -17.95 -7.88
N ASP A 152 -7.70 -16.78 -8.45
CA ASP A 152 -7.33 -15.48 -7.88
C ASP A 152 -7.95 -15.26 -6.49
N THR A 153 -9.21 -15.66 -6.31
CA THR A 153 -9.90 -15.61 -5.01
C THR A 153 -9.19 -16.48 -3.96
N ALA A 154 -8.87 -17.74 -4.30
CA ALA A 154 -8.21 -18.67 -3.39
C ALA A 154 -6.80 -18.19 -3.03
N GLN A 155 -6.04 -17.68 -4.01
CA GLN A 155 -4.74 -17.07 -3.78
C GLN A 155 -4.79 -15.87 -2.83
N ASN A 156 -5.76 -14.96 -3.02
CA ASN A 156 -5.95 -13.81 -2.13
C ASN A 156 -6.19 -14.25 -0.67
N PHE A 157 -6.98 -15.31 -0.44
CA PHE A 157 -7.14 -15.89 0.88
C PHE A 157 -5.85 -16.51 1.42
N VAL A 158 -5.07 -17.22 0.60
CA VAL A 158 -3.75 -17.75 1.00
C VAL A 158 -2.80 -16.62 1.40
N VAL A 159 -2.77 -15.51 0.67
CA VAL A 159 -1.95 -14.33 1.02
C VAL A 159 -2.39 -13.72 2.35
N GLN A 160 -3.70 -13.57 2.58
CA GLN A 160 -4.22 -13.09 3.86
C GLN A 160 -3.85 -14.03 5.02
N ARG A 161 -4.03 -15.33 4.83
CA ARG A 161 -3.63 -16.38 5.79
C ARG A 161 -2.13 -16.32 6.08
N PHE A 162 -1.31 -16.11 5.04
CA PHE A 162 0.15 -16.00 5.16
C PHE A 162 0.58 -14.78 5.99
N ARG A 163 -0.08 -13.63 5.80
CA ARG A 163 0.17 -12.40 6.59
C ARG A 163 -0.23 -12.55 8.06
N LEU A 164 -1.21 -13.40 8.38
CA LEU A 164 -1.69 -13.64 9.74
C LEU A 164 -0.87 -14.68 10.52
N LEU A 165 0.03 -15.42 9.86
CA LEU A 165 0.91 -16.43 10.50
C LEU A 165 0.12 -17.36 11.43
N ASP A 166 0.40 -17.36 12.74
CA ASP A 166 -0.25 -18.24 13.72
C ASP A 166 -1.78 -18.04 13.81
N LEU A 167 -2.29 -16.90 13.33
CA LEU A 167 -3.71 -16.56 13.27
C LEU A 167 -4.35 -16.88 11.91
N TYR A 168 -3.69 -17.65 11.04
CA TYR A 168 -4.20 -17.99 9.70
C TYR A 168 -5.60 -18.62 9.73
N TRP A 169 -5.95 -19.33 10.81
CA TRP A 169 -7.24 -20.00 10.97
C TRP A 169 -8.43 -19.03 11.07
N LEU A 170 -8.19 -17.74 11.34
CA LEU A 170 -9.22 -16.69 11.29
C LEU A 170 -9.74 -16.45 9.87
N ILE A 171 -8.99 -16.87 8.84
CA ILE A 171 -9.30 -16.66 7.43
C ILE A 171 -9.43 -18.02 6.75
N GLY A 172 -10.66 -18.47 6.51
CA GLY A 172 -10.90 -19.77 5.86
C GLY A 172 -12.37 -20.14 5.64
N GLY A 173 -13.24 -19.13 5.53
CA GLY A 173 -14.69 -19.33 5.42
C GLY A 173 -15.13 -20.03 4.12
N GLN A 174 -16.44 -20.22 3.95
CA GLN A 174 -17.03 -20.99 2.84
C GLN A 174 -16.56 -20.52 1.45
N LYS A 175 -16.36 -19.21 1.24
CA LYS A 175 -15.88 -18.68 -0.04
C LYS A 175 -14.50 -19.25 -0.40
N PHE A 176 -13.57 -19.28 0.55
CA PHE A 176 -12.24 -19.85 0.34
C PHE A 176 -12.30 -21.33 -0.02
N GLN A 177 -13.06 -22.10 0.77
CA GLN A 177 -13.21 -23.55 0.54
C GLN A 177 -13.84 -23.87 -0.82
N ARG A 178 -14.88 -23.12 -1.22
CA ARG A 178 -15.51 -23.27 -2.53
C ARG A 178 -14.54 -22.95 -3.66
N SER A 179 -13.81 -21.83 -3.56
CA SER A 179 -12.83 -21.47 -4.59
C SER A 179 -11.69 -22.49 -4.70
N CYS A 180 -11.19 -23.04 -3.58
CA CYS A 180 -10.24 -24.15 -3.61
C CYS A 180 -10.82 -25.40 -4.30
N ALA A 181 -12.07 -25.77 -3.98
CA ALA A 181 -12.74 -26.91 -4.60
C ALA A 181 -12.90 -26.71 -6.11
N THR A 182 -13.35 -25.54 -6.57
CA THR A 182 -13.47 -25.23 -8.01
C THR A 182 -12.15 -25.34 -8.75
N VAL A 183 -11.04 -24.87 -8.13
CA VAL A 183 -9.69 -25.02 -8.70
C VAL A 183 -9.29 -26.49 -8.78
N HIS A 184 -9.56 -27.27 -7.74
CA HIS A 184 -9.25 -28.70 -7.70
C HIS A 184 -10.06 -29.47 -8.74
N ASP A 185 -11.36 -29.25 -8.82
CA ASP A 185 -12.27 -29.88 -9.79
C ASP A 185 -11.83 -29.57 -11.23
N PHE A 186 -11.40 -28.34 -11.50
CA PHE A 186 -10.90 -27.96 -12.81
C PHE A 186 -9.63 -28.72 -13.19
N VAL A 187 -8.64 -28.81 -12.30
CA VAL A 187 -7.41 -29.58 -12.56
C VAL A 187 -7.71 -31.07 -12.65
N ASP A 188 -8.61 -31.58 -11.82
CA ASP A 188 -9.02 -32.98 -11.83
C ASP A 188 -9.69 -33.39 -13.16
N ASP A 189 -10.46 -32.49 -13.78
CA ASP A 189 -11.05 -32.72 -15.10
C ASP A 189 -10.01 -32.69 -16.22
N ILE A 190 -9.01 -31.81 -16.12
CA ILE A 190 -7.90 -31.81 -17.09
C ILE A 190 -7.12 -33.11 -17.00
N ILE A 191 -6.79 -33.56 -15.79
CA ILE A 191 -6.10 -34.84 -15.53
C ILE A 191 -6.85 -35.99 -16.22
N GLU A 192 -8.17 -36.07 -16.06
CA GLU A 192 -8.98 -37.12 -16.69
C GLU A 192 -8.99 -37.03 -18.21
N ASN A 193 -9.14 -35.82 -18.76
CA ASN A 193 -9.14 -35.62 -20.20
C ASN A 193 -7.78 -35.98 -20.82
N SER A 194 -6.68 -35.55 -20.20
CA SER A 194 -5.31 -35.89 -20.61
C SER A 194 -5.07 -37.41 -20.59
N GLN A 195 -5.54 -38.12 -19.56
CA GLN A 195 -5.44 -39.59 -19.50
C GLN A 195 -6.23 -40.27 -20.62
N ARG A 196 -7.46 -39.81 -20.89
CA ARG A 196 -8.29 -40.34 -21.98
C ARG A 196 -7.66 -40.09 -23.35
N GLU A 197 -7.03 -38.94 -23.57
CA GLU A 197 -6.37 -38.63 -24.83
C GLU A 197 -5.07 -39.43 -25.03
N ALA A 198 -4.26 -39.58 -23.99
CA ALA A 198 -3.02 -40.36 -24.04
C ALA A 198 -3.28 -41.83 -24.38
N GLN A 199 -4.43 -42.39 -23.97
CA GLN A 199 -4.86 -43.74 -24.34
C GLN A 199 -5.31 -43.87 -25.81
N LYS A 200 -5.75 -42.78 -26.44
CA LYS A 200 -6.28 -42.78 -27.81
C LYS A 200 -5.21 -42.59 -28.88
N ASP A 201 -4.13 -41.86 -28.59
CA ASP A 201 -3.06 -41.59 -29.57
C ASP A 201 -1.68 -41.58 -28.92
N SER A 202 -0.87 -42.61 -29.22
CA SER A 202 0.49 -42.75 -28.70
C SER A 202 1.45 -41.67 -29.20
N ARG A 203 1.16 -40.98 -30.32
CA ARG A 203 1.95 -39.83 -30.80
C ARG A 203 1.71 -38.57 -29.97
N LYS A 204 0.52 -38.41 -29.37
CA LYS A 204 0.22 -37.32 -28.43
C LYS A 204 0.84 -37.54 -27.05
N ALA A 205 1.26 -38.76 -26.70
CA ALA A 205 1.87 -39.07 -25.40
C ALA A 205 3.13 -38.25 -25.08
N SER A 206 3.88 -37.81 -26.11
CA SER A 206 5.03 -36.90 -25.96
C SER A 206 4.63 -35.48 -25.54
N ARG A 207 3.45 -35.01 -25.97
CA ARG A 207 2.91 -33.67 -25.61
C ARG A 207 2.49 -33.60 -24.14
N TYR A 208 2.11 -34.73 -23.56
CA TYR A 208 1.72 -34.87 -22.16
C TYR A 208 2.87 -35.34 -21.24
N LEU A 209 4.15 -35.19 -21.65
CA LEU A 209 5.30 -35.78 -20.96
C LEU A 209 5.41 -35.37 -19.48
N PHE A 210 5.11 -34.11 -19.16
CA PHE A 210 5.10 -33.58 -17.80
C PHE A 210 4.09 -34.33 -16.92
N PHE A 211 2.83 -34.33 -17.34
CA PHE A 211 1.74 -35.03 -16.69
C PHE A 211 1.97 -36.54 -16.61
N ASN A 212 2.30 -37.20 -17.72
CA ASN A 212 2.49 -38.64 -17.82
C ASN A 212 3.60 -39.13 -16.88
N THR A 213 4.71 -38.38 -16.75
CA THR A 213 5.78 -38.76 -15.84
C THR A 213 5.36 -38.68 -14.37
N ILE A 214 4.54 -37.69 -14.02
CA ILE A 214 4.02 -37.52 -12.65
C ILE A 214 2.98 -38.59 -12.34
N ALA A 215 2.03 -38.80 -13.26
CA ALA A 215 0.97 -39.80 -13.14
C ALA A 215 1.51 -41.23 -13.08
N GLN A 216 2.64 -41.55 -13.75
CA GLN A 216 3.27 -42.87 -13.64
C GLN A 216 3.93 -43.13 -12.28
N LYS A 217 4.30 -42.08 -11.53
CA LYS A 217 4.94 -42.23 -10.21
C LYS A 217 3.94 -42.17 -9.05
N TYR A 218 2.70 -41.77 -9.30
CA TYR A 218 1.64 -41.71 -8.30
C TYR A 218 0.42 -42.53 -8.70
N ASN A 219 0.02 -43.46 -7.85
CA ASN A 219 -1.26 -44.18 -8.00
C ASN A 219 -2.47 -43.37 -7.51
N ASP A 220 -2.23 -42.22 -6.87
CA ASP A 220 -3.28 -41.36 -6.29
C ASP A 220 -3.48 -40.10 -7.14
N LYS A 221 -4.70 -39.94 -7.68
CA LYS A 221 -5.13 -38.77 -8.46
C LYS A 221 -4.91 -37.47 -7.68
N LYS A 222 -5.16 -37.47 -6.37
CA LYS A 222 -4.97 -36.28 -5.52
C LYS A 222 -3.50 -35.88 -5.45
N ALA A 223 -2.59 -36.85 -5.29
CA ALA A 223 -1.16 -36.56 -5.25
C ALA A 223 -0.65 -35.94 -6.57
N VAL A 224 -1.16 -36.42 -7.71
CA VAL A 224 -0.87 -35.82 -9.03
C VAL A 224 -1.37 -34.38 -9.09
N ARG A 225 -2.65 -34.15 -8.76
CA ARG A 225 -3.25 -32.81 -8.73
C ARG A 225 -2.47 -31.84 -7.86
N ASP A 226 -2.10 -32.26 -6.64
CA ASP A 226 -1.37 -31.41 -5.70
C ASP A 226 -0.03 -30.95 -6.31
N GLN A 227 0.71 -31.81 -7.01
CA GLN A 227 1.94 -31.40 -7.73
C GLN A 227 1.65 -30.41 -8.87
N LEU A 228 0.61 -30.65 -9.67
CA LEU A 228 0.28 -29.81 -10.83
C LEU A 228 -0.19 -28.41 -10.42
N VAL A 229 -1.01 -28.29 -9.37
CA VAL A 229 -1.46 -27.00 -8.85
C VAL A 229 -0.28 -26.17 -8.32
N ASN A 230 0.72 -26.81 -7.69
CA ASN A 230 1.93 -26.12 -7.25
C ASN A 230 2.67 -25.51 -8.46
N VAL A 231 2.82 -26.25 -9.55
CA VAL A 231 3.51 -25.76 -10.76
C VAL A 231 2.70 -24.66 -11.44
N LEU A 232 1.38 -24.82 -11.52
CA LEU A 232 0.47 -23.84 -12.10
C LEU A 232 0.56 -22.47 -11.41
N LEU A 233 0.55 -22.47 -10.08
CA LEU A 233 0.76 -21.27 -9.28
C LEU A 233 2.10 -20.59 -9.60
N ALA A 234 3.18 -21.37 -9.69
CA ALA A 234 4.51 -20.84 -9.91
C ALA A 234 4.67 -20.22 -11.31
N GLY A 235 4.17 -20.90 -12.35
CA GLY A 235 4.36 -20.52 -13.75
C GLY A 235 3.52 -19.32 -14.20
N ARG A 236 2.29 -19.18 -13.69
CA ARG A 236 1.36 -18.11 -14.09
C ARG A 236 1.79 -16.75 -13.55
N ASP A 237 1.63 -16.55 -12.24
CA ASP A 237 1.62 -15.20 -11.66
C ASP A 237 3.01 -14.56 -11.68
N THR A 238 4.08 -15.34 -11.52
CA THR A 238 5.45 -14.80 -11.41
C THR A 238 5.99 -14.24 -12.73
N THR A 239 5.76 -14.94 -13.85
CA THR A 239 6.17 -14.49 -15.18
C THR A 239 5.28 -13.34 -15.67
N ALA A 240 3.97 -13.37 -15.37
CA ALA A 240 3.06 -12.27 -15.72
C ALA A 240 3.48 -10.95 -15.05
N CYS A 241 3.88 -11.01 -13.78
CA CYS A 241 4.43 -9.86 -13.06
C CYS A 241 5.73 -9.35 -13.68
N LEU A 242 6.65 -10.25 -14.06
CA LEU A 242 7.91 -9.88 -14.73
C LEU A 242 7.64 -9.14 -16.04
N LEU A 243 6.75 -9.68 -16.89
CA LEU A 243 6.34 -9.03 -18.13
C LEU A 243 5.71 -7.66 -17.87
N THR A 244 4.76 -7.58 -16.94
CA THR A 244 4.08 -6.34 -16.57
C THR A 244 5.08 -5.26 -16.18
N TRP A 245 5.97 -5.55 -15.23
CA TRP A 245 6.97 -4.57 -14.77
C TRP A 245 7.98 -4.22 -15.86
N THR A 246 8.37 -5.17 -16.71
CA THR A 246 9.29 -4.90 -17.81
C THR A 246 8.68 -3.91 -18.80
N PHE A 247 7.44 -4.14 -19.24
CA PHE A 247 6.76 -3.21 -20.16
C PHE A 247 6.48 -1.85 -19.52
N HIS A 248 6.12 -1.82 -18.23
CA HIS A 248 5.97 -0.56 -17.49
C HIS A 248 7.27 0.25 -17.48
N LEU A 249 8.40 -0.38 -17.17
CA LEU A 249 9.71 0.27 -17.12
C LEU A 249 10.18 0.71 -18.51
N LEU A 250 10.01 -0.13 -19.54
CA LEU A 250 10.35 0.22 -20.93
C LEU A 250 9.52 1.41 -21.43
N ALA A 251 8.23 1.48 -21.10
CA ALA A 251 7.36 2.59 -21.48
C ALA A 251 7.81 3.93 -20.87
N GLN A 252 8.41 3.90 -19.67
CA GLN A 252 8.95 5.08 -18.98
C GLN A 252 10.38 5.45 -19.41
N HIS A 253 11.17 4.48 -19.90
CA HIS A 253 12.60 4.66 -20.20
C HIS A 253 12.88 4.52 -21.71
N GLN A 254 12.49 5.54 -22.47
CA GLN A 254 12.56 5.54 -23.94
C GLN A 254 13.99 5.31 -24.49
N ARG A 255 15.03 5.72 -23.75
CA ARG A 255 16.43 5.42 -24.11
C ARG A 255 16.70 3.91 -24.06
N VAL A 256 16.31 3.24 -22.98
CA VAL A 256 16.48 1.79 -22.80
C VAL A 256 15.68 1.03 -23.86
N LEU A 257 14.44 1.45 -24.10
CA LEU A 257 13.60 0.89 -25.16
C LEU A 257 14.29 0.98 -26.53
N LYS A 258 14.87 2.14 -26.87
CA LYS A 258 15.60 2.31 -28.13
C LYS A 258 16.79 1.36 -28.25
N CYS A 259 17.62 1.23 -27.21
CA CYS A 259 18.75 0.30 -27.20
C CYS A 259 18.30 -1.15 -27.37
N LEU A 260 17.19 -1.55 -26.74
CA LEU A 260 16.61 -2.89 -26.92
C LEU A 260 16.08 -3.09 -28.34
N LEU A 261 15.40 -2.11 -28.93
CA LEU A 261 14.93 -2.20 -30.32
C LEU A 261 16.08 -2.31 -31.32
N ASP A 262 17.18 -1.59 -31.09
CA ASP A 262 18.40 -1.68 -31.91
C ASP A 262 19.00 -3.09 -31.81
N GLU A 263 19.08 -3.67 -30.61
CA GLU A 263 19.56 -5.05 -30.38
C GLU A 263 18.66 -6.10 -31.07
N ILE A 264 17.33 -5.96 -30.95
CA ILE A 264 16.35 -6.83 -31.60
C ILE A 264 16.50 -6.76 -33.12
N SER A 265 16.56 -5.54 -33.67
CA SER A 265 16.68 -5.30 -35.10
C SER A 265 17.97 -5.91 -35.67
N HIS A 266 19.10 -5.74 -34.99
CA HIS A 266 20.38 -6.31 -35.39
C HIS A 266 20.39 -7.85 -35.35
N THR A 267 19.73 -8.45 -34.35
CA THR A 267 19.80 -9.90 -34.13
C THR A 267 18.81 -10.69 -34.97
N VAL A 268 17.55 -10.24 -35.06
CA VAL A 268 16.47 -10.99 -35.72
C VAL A 268 15.69 -10.17 -36.74
N GLY A 269 15.84 -8.84 -36.77
CA GLY A 269 15.06 -7.97 -37.64
C GLY A 269 13.55 -8.20 -37.47
N GLN A 270 12.86 -8.43 -38.58
CA GLN A 270 11.42 -8.72 -38.64
C GLN A 270 11.12 -10.22 -38.83
N ARG A 271 12.08 -11.10 -38.58
CA ARG A 271 11.87 -12.56 -38.71
C ARG A 271 10.91 -13.04 -37.62
N ASP A 272 9.83 -13.70 -38.03
CA ASP A 272 8.82 -14.27 -37.11
C ASP A 272 9.32 -15.53 -36.37
N GLY A 273 10.24 -16.27 -36.99
CA GLY A 273 10.84 -17.48 -36.42
C GLY A 273 12.04 -17.20 -35.51
N LEU A 274 11.79 -16.80 -34.26
CA LEU A 274 12.82 -16.69 -33.23
C LEU A 274 13.28 -18.06 -32.78
N THR A 275 14.58 -18.19 -32.54
CA THR A 275 15.18 -19.37 -31.91
C THR A 275 15.78 -19.01 -30.56
N ARG A 276 16.04 -20.03 -29.74
CA ARG A 276 16.67 -19.82 -28.44
C ARG A 276 18.10 -19.29 -28.54
N GLU A 277 18.81 -19.61 -29.63
CA GLU A 277 20.14 -19.05 -29.92
C GLU A 277 20.07 -17.57 -30.27
N ASP A 278 18.96 -17.10 -30.85
CA ASP A 278 18.76 -15.67 -31.08
C ASP A 278 18.61 -14.91 -29.76
N LEU A 279 17.79 -15.44 -28.83
CA LEU A 279 17.61 -14.83 -27.51
C LEU A 279 18.92 -14.78 -26.71
N LYS A 280 19.80 -15.78 -26.85
CA LYS A 280 21.13 -15.77 -26.21
C LYS A 280 22.05 -14.69 -26.75
N LYS A 281 21.83 -14.21 -27.98
CA LYS A 281 22.59 -13.12 -28.61
C LYS A 281 22.06 -11.74 -28.25
N MET A 282 21.10 -11.65 -27.32
CA MET A 282 20.50 -10.40 -26.83
C MET A 282 20.90 -10.15 -25.35
N PRO A 283 22.18 -9.84 -25.06
CA PRO A 283 22.63 -9.59 -23.69
C PRO A 283 21.96 -8.38 -23.04
N TYR A 284 21.58 -7.34 -23.80
CA TYR A 284 20.91 -6.16 -23.25
C TYR A 284 19.47 -6.49 -22.80
N LEU A 285 18.73 -7.30 -23.56
CA LEU A 285 17.46 -7.90 -23.10
C LEU A 285 17.63 -8.68 -21.79
N ALA A 286 18.69 -9.48 -21.67
CA ALA A 286 18.98 -10.21 -20.45
C ALA A 286 19.27 -9.26 -19.27
N ASN A 287 19.98 -8.16 -19.50
CA ASN A 287 20.24 -7.12 -18.50
C ASN A 287 18.97 -6.36 -18.10
N ILE A 288 18.05 -6.09 -19.04
CA ILE A 288 16.73 -5.52 -18.77
C ILE A 288 15.92 -6.43 -17.85
N LEU A 289 15.84 -7.73 -18.18
CA LEU A 289 15.13 -8.69 -17.32
C LEU A 289 15.76 -8.80 -15.93
N LYS A 290 17.09 -8.77 -15.83
CA LYS A 290 17.78 -8.74 -14.54
C LYS A 290 17.44 -7.50 -13.73
N GLU A 291 17.49 -6.33 -14.38
CA GLU A 291 17.22 -5.06 -13.72
C GLU A 291 15.75 -4.91 -13.30
N THR A 292 14.81 -5.40 -14.13
CA THR A 292 13.40 -5.50 -13.76
C THR A 292 13.22 -6.39 -12.53
N LEU A 293 13.83 -7.57 -12.51
CA LEU A 293 13.71 -8.50 -11.37
C LEU A 293 14.43 -8.02 -10.11
N ARG A 294 15.45 -7.14 -10.25
CA ARG A 294 16.09 -6.45 -9.13
C ARG A 294 15.15 -5.44 -8.49
N LEU A 295 14.55 -4.56 -9.29
CA LEU A 295 13.63 -3.54 -8.78
C LEU A 295 12.28 -4.13 -8.37
N TYR A 296 11.75 -5.09 -9.11
CA TYR A 296 10.42 -5.65 -8.90
C TYR A 296 10.45 -7.19 -8.91
N PRO A 297 11.11 -7.81 -7.90
CA PRO A 297 11.09 -9.27 -7.76
C PRO A 297 9.65 -9.74 -7.52
N SER A 298 9.16 -10.69 -8.35
CA SER A 298 7.78 -11.21 -8.24
C SER A 298 7.46 -11.81 -6.87
N VAL A 299 8.47 -12.26 -6.12
CA VAL A 299 8.36 -12.72 -4.73
C VAL A 299 9.26 -11.86 -3.83
N PRO A 300 8.78 -10.69 -3.35
CA PRO A 300 9.63 -9.70 -2.68
C PRO A 300 10.02 -10.05 -1.25
N VAL A 301 9.23 -10.88 -0.56
CA VAL A 301 9.46 -11.32 0.82
C VAL A 301 9.21 -12.81 0.92
N ASN A 302 10.09 -13.52 1.64
CA ASN A 302 9.92 -14.94 1.90
C ASN A 302 10.30 -15.24 3.36
N THR A 303 9.71 -16.28 3.93
CA THR A 303 9.87 -16.62 5.35
C THR A 303 10.48 -18.01 5.52
N ARG A 304 11.19 -18.20 6.63
CA ARG A 304 11.64 -19.49 7.16
C ARG A 304 11.33 -19.56 8.64
N THR A 305 11.12 -20.75 9.17
CA THR A 305 10.83 -20.96 10.59
C THR A 305 11.97 -21.75 11.21
N ALA A 306 12.49 -21.32 12.34
CA ALA A 306 13.55 -22.05 13.04
C ALA A 306 13.02 -23.40 13.56
N HIS A 307 13.56 -24.51 13.08
CA HIS A 307 13.25 -25.87 13.52
C HIS A 307 13.92 -26.23 14.86
N ARG A 308 15.02 -25.55 15.19
CA ARG A 308 15.70 -25.58 16.50
C ARG A 308 16.15 -24.18 16.87
N THR A 309 16.34 -23.92 18.16
CA THR A 309 16.96 -22.67 18.62
C THR A 309 18.34 -22.55 17.98
N THR A 310 18.59 -21.42 17.33
CA THR A 310 19.79 -21.11 16.55
C THR A 310 20.15 -19.64 16.73
N ILE A 311 21.26 -19.22 16.15
CA ILE A 311 21.72 -17.83 16.17
C ILE A 311 21.86 -17.36 14.72
N LEU A 312 21.37 -16.16 14.40
CA LEU A 312 21.80 -15.44 13.21
C LEU A 312 23.06 -14.63 13.58
N PRO A 313 24.08 -14.60 12.70
CA PRO A 313 25.36 -13.97 13.02
C PRO A 313 25.25 -12.46 13.23
N THR A 314 24.22 -11.83 12.64
CA THR A 314 23.95 -10.39 12.70
C THR A 314 22.44 -10.14 12.81
N GLY A 315 22.03 -8.90 13.10
CA GLY A 315 20.64 -8.48 13.29
C GLY A 315 20.28 -8.07 14.72
N GLY A 316 21.23 -8.16 15.67
CA GLY A 316 21.10 -7.72 17.06
C GLY A 316 21.98 -6.52 17.38
N GLY A 317 21.83 -5.97 18.59
CA GLY A 317 22.58 -4.80 19.05
C GLY A 317 22.09 -3.46 18.45
N PRO A 318 22.61 -2.31 18.92
CA PRO A 318 22.18 -0.98 18.45
C PRO A 318 22.54 -0.68 16.99
N ASP A 319 23.54 -1.36 16.46
CA ASP A 319 24.09 -1.22 15.11
C ASP A 319 23.66 -2.36 14.15
N GLY A 320 22.87 -3.32 14.64
CA GLY A 320 22.44 -4.50 13.88
C GLY A 320 23.56 -5.49 13.57
N LEU A 321 24.77 -5.32 14.10
CA LEU A 321 25.92 -6.17 13.81
C LEU A 321 26.10 -7.35 14.78
N SER A 322 25.46 -7.28 15.95
CA SER A 322 25.60 -8.34 16.94
C SER A 322 24.77 -9.57 16.57
N PRO A 323 25.18 -10.79 16.98
CA PRO A 323 24.38 -11.98 16.80
C PRO A 323 23.01 -11.88 17.50
N VAL A 324 22.00 -12.50 16.90
CA VAL A 324 20.64 -12.57 17.47
C VAL A 324 20.19 -14.03 17.62
N ILE A 325 19.71 -14.38 18.81
CA ILE A 325 19.16 -15.71 19.08
C ILE A 325 17.77 -15.79 18.43
N ILE A 326 17.55 -16.85 17.63
CA ILE A 326 16.26 -17.21 17.06
C ILE A 326 15.79 -18.50 17.75
N ARG A 327 14.69 -18.42 18.48
CA ARG A 327 14.13 -19.58 19.18
C ARG A 327 13.46 -20.54 18.21
N LYS A 328 13.44 -21.82 18.57
CA LYS A 328 12.63 -22.81 17.85
C LYS A 328 11.18 -22.31 17.71
N GLY A 329 10.67 -22.33 16.49
CA GLY A 329 9.32 -21.88 16.13
C GLY A 329 9.24 -20.42 15.66
N GLU A 330 10.27 -19.61 15.90
CA GLU A 330 10.27 -18.22 15.44
C GLU A 330 10.46 -18.13 13.92
N ASN A 331 9.75 -17.19 13.30
CA ASN A 331 9.80 -16.93 11.86
C ASN A 331 10.85 -15.85 11.54
N VAL A 332 11.69 -16.12 10.56
CA VAL A 332 12.65 -15.19 9.97
C VAL A 332 12.18 -14.85 8.56
N ALA A 333 11.88 -13.58 8.31
CA ALA A 333 11.56 -13.07 6.99
C ALA A 333 12.81 -12.46 6.35
N PHE A 334 13.06 -12.75 5.07
CA PHE A 334 14.07 -12.06 4.28
C PHE A 334 13.39 -11.31 3.14
N CYS A 335 13.73 -10.04 2.99
CA CYS A 335 13.15 -9.13 2.01
C CYS A 335 14.09 -8.96 0.82
N ILE A 336 13.82 -9.70 -0.25
CA ILE A 336 14.56 -9.61 -1.51
C ILE A 336 14.43 -8.21 -2.09
N TYR A 337 13.23 -7.62 -2.00
CA TYR A 337 12.95 -6.27 -2.50
C TYR A 337 13.86 -5.19 -1.88
N ALA A 338 14.04 -5.23 -0.56
CA ALA A 338 14.93 -4.31 0.15
C ALA A 338 16.40 -4.63 -0.13
N MET A 339 16.78 -5.91 -0.11
CA MET A 339 18.14 -6.35 -0.41
C MET A 339 18.59 -5.89 -1.80
N HIS A 340 17.70 -5.93 -2.79
CA HIS A 340 18.00 -5.52 -4.17
C HIS A 340 18.11 -4.00 -4.37
N ARG A 341 17.84 -3.20 -3.34
CA ARG A 341 17.96 -1.73 -3.32
C ARG A 341 19.08 -1.21 -2.43
N ARG A 342 19.86 -2.12 -1.85
CA ARG A 342 20.97 -1.78 -0.99
C ARG A 342 22.04 -1.02 -1.77
N GLU A 343 22.29 0.22 -1.38
CA GLU A 343 23.31 1.07 -2.02
C GLU A 343 24.71 0.48 -1.89
N ASP A 344 24.99 -0.26 -0.82
CA ASP A 344 26.27 -0.93 -0.61
C ASP A 344 26.51 -2.09 -1.57
N LEU A 345 25.46 -2.64 -2.20
CA LEU A 345 25.54 -3.68 -3.22
C LEU A 345 25.46 -3.09 -4.64
N TYR A 346 24.57 -2.12 -4.85
CA TYR A 346 24.19 -1.64 -6.19
C TYR A 346 24.64 -0.20 -6.49
N GLY A 347 25.21 0.52 -5.53
CA GLY A 347 25.61 1.92 -5.68
C GLY A 347 24.51 2.91 -5.29
N LYS A 348 24.83 4.21 -5.33
CA LYS A 348 23.92 5.30 -4.92
C LYS A 348 22.66 5.42 -5.78
N ASP A 349 22.70 4.87 -6.99
CA ASP A 349 21.60 4.81 -7.93
C ASP A 349 20.78 3.52 -7.81
N ALA A 350 20.81 2.83 -6.67
CA ALA A 350 20.13 1.53 -6.49
C ALA A 350 18.62 1.58 -6.74
N GLU A 351 17.97 2.75 -6.66
CA GLU A 351 16.54 2.89 -6.98
C GLU A 351 16.27 3.15 -8.48
N GLU A 352 17.31 3.44 -9.27
CA GLU A 352 17.18 3.74 -10.70
C GLU A 352 17.11 2.46 -11.55
N PHE A 353 16.28 2.47 -12.59
CA PHE A 353 16.24 1.43 -13.61
C PHE A 353 17.35 1.67 -14.64
N ARG A 354 18.49 1.00 -14.45
CA ARG A 354 19.66 1.09 -15.34
C ARG A 354 20.20 -0.29 -15.71
N PRO A 355 19.73 -0.91 -16.80
CA PRO A 355 20.23 -2.22 -17.26
C PRO A 355 21.75 -2.27 -17.47
N GLU A 356 22.38 -1.14 -17.86
CA GLU A 356 23.82 -1.03 -18.07
C GLU A 356 24.65 -1.36 -16.81
N ARG A 357 24.05 -1.30 -15.61
CA ARG A 357 24.76 -1.63 -14.36
C ARG A 357 25.34 -3.04 -14.33
N TRP A 358 24.75 -3.95 -15.08
CA TRP A 358 25.16 -5.36 -15.13
C TRP A 358 26.42 -5.59 -15.98
N GLU A 359 26.90 -4.54 -16.65
CA GLU A 359 28.16 -4.54 -17.41
C GLU A 359 29.32 -3.90 -16.61
N GLU A 360 28.99 -3.32 -15.44
CA GLU A 360 29.94 -2.65 -14.56
C GLU A 360 30.46 -3.58 -13.46
N ASN A 361 31.60 -3.24 -12.87
CA ASN A 361 32.12 -3.93 -11.69
C ASN A 361 31.43 -3.43 -10.40
N LEU A 362 30.20 -3.91 -10.16
CA LEU A 362 29.39 -3.53 -9.01
C LEU A 362 30.03 -3.92 -7.67
N PRO A 363 29.78 -3.17 -6.58
CA PRO A 363 30.13 -3.60 -5.23
C PRO A 363 29.65 -5.02 -4.88
N LEU A 364 28.49 -5.40 -5.40
CA LEU A 364 27.91 -6.75 -5.37
C LEU A 364 28.93 -7.86 -5.70
N PHE A 365 29.87 -7.62 -6.62
CA PHE A 365 30.80 -8.64 -7.11
C PHE A 365 32.16 -8.66 -6.39
N LYS A 366 32.35 -7.80 -5.37
CA LYS A 366 33.65 -7.68 -4.67
C LYS A 366 33.90 -8.79 -3.64
N ASP A 367 32.86 -9.42 -3.13
CA ASP A 367 32.91 -10.54 -2.18
C ASP A 367 32.12 -11.74 -2.76
N GLU A 368 32.62 -12.96 -2.51
CA GLU A 368 32.03 -14.20 -3.02
C GLU A 368 30.59 -14.39 -2.53
N THR A 369 30.30 -13.88 -1.34
CA THR A 369 28.98 -14.00 -0.73
C THR A 369 27.96 -13.11 -1.38
N THR A 370 28.23 -11.82 -1.48
CA THR A 370 27.33 -10.86 -2.11
C THR A 370 27.19 -11.22 -3.59
N ALA A 371 28.23 -11.75 -4.24
CA ALA A 371 28.13 -12.25 -5.59
C ALA A 371 27.14 -13.43 -5.71
N SER A 372 27.08 -14.30 -4.69
CA SER A 372 26.20 -15.48 -4.67
C SER A 372 24.79 -15.19 -4.15
N TRP A 373 24.64 -14.26 -3.22
CA TRP A 373 23.42 -14.06 -2.42
C TRP A 373 22.85 -12.65 -2.47
N GLY A 374 23.57 -11.68 -3.05
CA GLY A 374 23.09 -10.31 -3.19
C GLY A 374 22.07 -10.12 -4.31
N TYR A 375 21.93 -11.09 -5.22
CA TYR A 375 20.90 -11.11 -6.26
C TYR A 375 20.15 -12.46 -6.28
N LEU A 376 18.86 -12.46 -5.91
CA LEU A 376 18.07 -13.67 -5.60
C LEU A 376 16.64 -13.64 -6.16
N PRO A 377 16.41 -13.20 -7.42
CA PRO A 377 15.05 -13.16 -7.97
C PRO A 377 14.40 -14.55 -8.09
N PHE A 378 15.22 -15.61 -8.18
CA PHE A 378 14.80 -17.01 -8.26
C PHE A 378 15.15 -17.81 -7.00
N ASN A 379 15.46 -17.12 -5.89
CA ASN A 379 16.00 -17.69 -4.66
C ASN A 379 17.38 -18.38 -4.86
N GLY A 380 17.87 -19.08 -3.83
CA GLY A 380 19.18 -19.74 -3.87
C GLY A 380 19.18 -21.12 -3.19
N GLY A 381 20.30 -21.84 -3.34
CA GLY A 381 20.53 -23.14 -2.70
C GLY A 381 19.59 -24.27 -3.17
N PRO A 382 19.33 -25.29 -2.34
CA PRO A 382 18.55 -26.47 -2.73
C PRO A 382 17.12 -26.15 -3.20
N ARG A 383 16.57 -25.00 -2.77
CA ARG A 383 15.20 -24.55 -3.10
C ARG A 383 15.15 -23.47 -4.20
N VAL A 384 16.23 -23.29 -4.97
CA VAL A 384 16.23 -22.45 -6.18
C VAL A 384 15.10 -22.85 -7.14
N CYS A 385 14.49 -21.86 -7.79
CA CYS A 385 13.37 -22.04 -8.71
C CYS A 385 13.71 -23.05 -9.82
N LEU A 386 12.86 -24.06 -10.01
CA LEU A 386 13.02 -25.03 -11.10
C LEU A 386 12.69 -24.41 -12.46
N GLY A 387 11.72 -23.49 -12.50
CA GLY A 387 11.22 -22.86 -13.72
C GLY A 387 12.00 -21.62 -14.17
N GLN A 388 13.15 -21.30 -13.57
CA GLN A 388 13.91 -20.08 -13.87
C GLN A 388 14.21 -19.93 -15.37
N ASP A 389 14.73 -20.98 -16.00
CA ASP A 389 15.10 -20.98 -17.41
C ASP A 389 13.87 -20.86 -18.32
N PHE A 390 12.76 -21.53 -17.97
CA PHE A 390 11.49 -21.42 -18.69
C PHE A 390 10.92 -19.99 -18.63
N ALA A 391 10.81 -19.41 -17.43
CA ALA A 391 10.25 -18.08 -17.22
C ALA A 391 11.04 -16.97 -17.95
N LEU A 392 12.38 -17.05 -17.92
CA LEU A 392 13.23 -16.08 -18.62
C LEU A 392 13.11 -16.19 -20.14
N ILE A 393 12.97 -17.40 -20.69
CA ILE A 393 12.78 -17.60 -22.13
C ILE A 393 11.40 -17.12 -22.57
N GLU A 394 10.36 -17.47 -21.82
CA GLU A 394 8.99 -17.03 -22.06
C GLU A 394 8.91 -15.50 -22.07
N ALA A 395 9.48 -14.85 -21.05
CA ALA A 395 9.51 -13.40 -20.96
C ALA A 395 10.29 -12.78 -22.13
N SER A 396 11.48 -13.31 -22.43
CA SER A 396 12.33 -12.82 -23.53
C SER A 396 11.62 -12.94 -24.88
N TYR A 397 11.04 -14.11 -25.18
CA TYR A 397 10.32 -14.36 -26.43
C TYR A 397 9.12 -13.41 -26.57
N THR A 398 8.32 -13.27 -25.51
CA THR A 398 7.16 -12.38 -25.50
C THR A 398 7.54 -10.92 -25.71
N ILE A 399 8.57 -10.44 -25.02
CA ILE A 399 9.06 -9.05 -25.15
C ILE A 399 9.48 -8.77 -26.59
N VAL A 400 10.31 -9.65 -27.18
CA VAL A 400 10.80 -9.44 -28.55
C VAL A 400 9.66 -9.42 -29.55
N ARG A 401 8.73 -10.38 -29.47
CA ARG A 401 7.60 -10.48 -30.42
C ARG A 401 6.65 -9.28 -30.31
N ILE A 402 6.35 -8.82 -29.10
CA ILE A 402 5.52 -7.61 -28.92
C ILE A 402 6.24 -6.38 -29.45
N LEU A 403 7.55 -6.22 -29.21
CA LEU A 403 8.30 -5.06 -29.71
C LEU A 403 8.53 -5.08 -31.23
N GLN A 404 8.57 -6.26 -31.86
CA GLN A 404 8.53 -6.38 -33.32
C GLN A 404 7.19 -5.89 -33.87
N ALA A 405 6.07 -6.23 -33.23
CA ALA A 405 4.72 -5.82 -33.64
C ALA A 405 4.39 -4.35 -33.28
N PHE A 406 4.91 -3.85 -32.16
CA PHE A 406 4.60 -2.56 -31.56
C PHE A 406 5.88 -1.85 -31.08
N PRO A 407 6.73 -1.34 -32.00
CA PRO A 407 8.00 -0.71 -31.65
C PRO A 407 7.85 0.63 -30.91
N ASN A 408 6.71 1.32 -31.09
CA ASN A 408 6.46 2.64 -30.51
C ASN A 408 5.75 2.55 -29.13
N LEU A 409 6.33 1.82 -28.19
CA LEU A 409 5.79 1.66 -26.84
C LEU A 409 5.90 2.97 -26.03
N ARG A 410 4.78 3.44 -25.49
CA ARG A 410 4.72 4.63 -24.63
C ARG A 410 3.75 4.38 -23.47
N ALA A 411 3.99 5.03 -22.35
CA ALA A 411 3.00 5.09 -21.27
C ALA A 411 1.75 5.82 -21.81
N ALA A 412 0.57 5.27 -21.53
CA ALA A 412 -0.66 5.98 -21.83
C ALA A 412 -0.66 7.31 -21.07
N PRO A 413 -1.08 8.43 -21.69
CA PRO A 413 -1.33 9.66 -20.95
C PRO A 413 -2.35 9.33 -19.86
N ASP A 414 -2.08 9.70 -18.61
CA ASP A 414 -2.89 9.36 -17.43
C ASP A 414 -4.38 9.58 -17.74
N SER A 415 -5.07 8.51 -18.11
CA SER A 415 -6.45 8.55 -18.56
C SER A 415 -7.39 8.49 -17.37
N GLY A 416 -7.15 9.32 -16.34
CA GLY A 416 -8.05 9.55 -15.20
C GLY A 416 -8.48 8.31 -14.40
N HIS A 417 -8.04 7.10 -14.78
CA HIS A 417 -8.21 5.89 -14.01
C HIS A 417 -7.12 5.91 -12.97
N GLU A 418 -7.48 6.44 -11.79
CA GLU A 418 -6.75 6.28 -10.55
C GLU A 418 -6.42 4.79 -10.37
N THR A 419 -5.25 4.39 -10.87
CA THR A 419 -4.54 3.23 -10.34
C THR A 419 -4.49 3.47 -8.84
N GLN A 420 -5.06 2.56 -8.05
CA GLN A 420 -4.84 2.50 -6.60
C GLN A 420 -3.37 2.16 -6.28
N MET A 421 -2.42 2.89 -6.85
CA MET A 421 -1.31 3.35 -6.04
C MET A 421 -1.96 4.22 -4.97
N SER A 422 -1.78 3.87 -3.71
CA SER A 422 -2.18 4.75 -2.60
C SER A 422 -1.71 6.15 -2.97
N LYS A 423 -2.63 7.07 -3.26
CA LYS A 423 -2.36 8.52 -3.20
C LYS A 423 -1.61 8.67 -1.90
N GLN A 424 -0.33 9.00 -2.00
CA GLN A 424 0.52 9.14 -0.84
C GLN A 424 -0.05 10.36 -0.13
N GLN A 425 -0.98 10.09 0.79
CA GLN A 425 -1.71 11.11 1.52
C GLN A 425 -0.65 12.01 2.11
N THR A 426 -0.71 13.32 1.80
CA THR A 426 0.23 14.25 2.42
C THR A 426 -0.02 14.13 3.93
N VAL A 427 0.99 13.73 4.70
CA VAL A 427 0.88 13.59 6.17
C VAL A 427 1.75 14.66 6.81
N GLY A 428 1.25 15.29 7.88
CA GLY A 428 1.91 16.38 8.59
C GLY A 428 1.46 17.77 8.11
N ILE A 429 2.18 18.80 8.57
CA ILE A 429 1.94 20.20 8.19
C ILE A 429 2.49 20.46 6.79
N THR A 430 1.70 21.13 5.96
CA THR A 430 2.13 21.65 4.66
C THR A 430 1.71 23.10 4.55
N GLU A 431 2.66 23.98 4.22
CA GLU A 431 2.39 25.38 3.93
C GLU A 431 1.82 25.52 2.52
N LEU A 432 0.60 26.06 2.42
CA LEU A 432 -0.09 26.30 1.16
C LEU A 432 0.14 27.71 0.63
N TYR A 433 0.28 28.69 1.53
CA TYR A 433 0.45 30.10 1.17
C TYR A 433 1.18 30.88 2.28
N ARG A 434 1.99 31.85 1.86
CA ARG A 434 2.64 32.83 2.71
C ARG A 434 2.54 34.23 2.10
N CYS A 435 2.30 35.23 2.94
CA CYS A 435 2.31 36.63 2.54
C CYS A 435 3.71 37.07 2.09
N GLN A 436 3.82 37.65 0.89
CA GLN A 436 5.10 38.10 0.34
C GLN A 436 5.55 39.43 0.97
N GLY A 437 6.82 39.49 1.39
CA GLY A 437 7.46 40.73 1.86
C GLY A 437 7.03 41.23 3.25
N LYS A 438 6.28 40.44 4.02
CA LYS A 438 5.86 40.74 5.40
C LYS A 438 5.89 39.48 6.27
N THR A 439 6.15 39.64 7.57
CA THR A 439 5.98 38.55 8.54
C THR A 439 4.49 38.24 8.71
N PRO A 440 4.05 36.97 8.64
CA PRO A 440 2.66 36.62 8.85
C PRO A 440 2.19 36.99 10.26
N GLU A 441 1.00 37.59 10.35
CA GLU A 441 0.39 38.01 11.62
C GLU A 441 -0.57 36.94 12.18
N ILE A 442 -0.96 35.95 11.37
CA ILE A 442 -1.88 34.89 11.76
C ILE A 442 -1.62 33.60 10.97
N ASP A 443 -1.80 32.46 11.62
CA ASP A 443 -1.84 31.15 10.97
C ASP A 443 -3.30 30.70 10.75
N ILE A 444 -3.62 30.32 9.52
CA ILE A 444 -4.89 29.66 9.16
C ILE A 444 -4.57 28.19 8.93
N VAL A 445 -5.12 27.30 9.75
CA VAL A 445 -4.80 25.87 9.73
C VAL A 445 -6.01 25.07 9.26
N ALA A 446 -5.92 24.50 8.06
CA ALA A 446 -6.94 23.68 7.45
C ALA A 446 -6.78 22.20 7.86
N VAL A 447 -7.86 21.57 8.31
CA VAL A 447 -7.85 20.16 8.75
C VAL A 447 -8.98 19.39 8.05
N HIS A 448 -8.61 18.43 7.21
CA HIS A 448 -9.55 17.68 6.38
C HIS A 448 -10.35 16.63 7.16
N GLY A 449 -11.41 16.11 6.52
CA GLY A 449 -12.31 15.10 7.10
C GLY A 449 -11.95 13.65 6.79
N LEU A 450 -12.86 12.75 7.18
CA LEU A 450 -12.77 11.30 6.93
C LEU A 450 -12.61 11.00 5.43
N ASN A 451 -11.64 10.16 5.08
CA ASN A 451 -11.25 9.85 3.69
C ASN A 451 -10.97 11.07 2.81
N GLY A 452 -10.72 12.24 3.42
CA GLY A 452 -10.24 13.44 2.75
C GLY A 452 -8.72 13.46 2.62
N ASP A 453 -8.23 14.41 1.83
CA ASP A 453 -6.80 14.69 1.68
C ASP A 453 -6.52 16.17 2.02
N ALA A 454 -5.30 16.45 2.48
CA ALA A 454 -4.88 17.77 2.94
C ALA A 454 -5.01 18.86 1.87
N PHE A 455 -4.91 18.51 0.59
CA PHE A 455 -5.06 19.43 -0.52
C PHE A 455 -6.40 19.25 -1.26
N GLU A 456 -6.80 18.01 -1.55
CA GLU A 456 -7.99 17.74 -2.39
C GLU A 456 -9.31 18.15 -1.73
N THR A 457 -9.37 18.17 -0.39
CA THR A 457 -10.57 18.55 0.35
C THR A 457 -11.00 19.99 0.04
N TRP A 458 -10.01 20.86 -0.23
CA TRP A 458 -10.19 22.29 -0.43
C TRP A 458 -10.11 22.69 -1.91
N THR A 459 -9.94 21.72 -2.81
CA THR A 459 -9.73 21.95 -4.25
C THR A 459 -11.00 21.64 -5.05
N SER A 460 -11.51 22.59 -5.82
CA SER A 460 -12.57 22.33 -6.81
C SER A 460 -11.98 21.78 -8.11
N SER A 461 -12.52 20.66 -8.60
CA SER A 461 -12.24 20.11 -9.94
C SER A 461 -13.56 19.96 -10.68
N SER A 462 -13.79 20.76 -11.71
CA SER A 462 -14.88 20.52 -12.67
C SER A 462 -14.29 19.98 -13.97
N ASN A 463 -15.03 19.15 -14.68
CA ASN A 463 -14.55 18.40 -15.85
C ASN A 463 -14.01 19.27 -17.00
N ASP A 464 -14.28 20.59 -16.98
CA ASP A 464 -13.90 21.55 -18.03
C ASP A 464 -13.10 22.77 -17.50
N SER A 465 -12.60 22.75 -16.26
CA SER A 465 -11.93 23.93 -15.66
C SER A 465 -10.67 23.60 -14.86
N GLU A 466 -9.75 24.57 -14.78
CA GLU A 466 -8.54 24.53 -13.95
C GLU A 466 -8.87 24.18 -12.49
N ARG A 467 -7.99 23.41 -11.86
CA ARG A 467 -8.14 22.98 -10.46
C ARG A 467 -7.84 24.16 -9.54
N VAL A 468 -8.81 24.56 -8.72
CA VAL A 468 -8.70 25.73 -7.85
C VAL A 468 -8.72 25.31 -6.38
N CYS A 469 -7.61 25.50 -5.67
CA CYS A 469 -7.55 25.38 -4.21
C CYS A 469 -7.72 26.78 -3.60
N TRP A 470 -8.89 27.06 -3.02
CA TRP A 470 -9.22 28.42 -2.58
C TRP A 470 -8.36 28.93 -1.41
N LEU A 471 -7.68 28.03 -0.71
CA LEU A 471 -6.78 28.34 0.40
C LEU A 471 -5.46 29.00 -0.04
N ASN A 472 -4.99 28.74 -1.27
CA ASN A 472 -3.76 29.35 -1.81
C ASN A 472 -3.95 30.11 -3.12
N HIS A 473 -5.16 30.10 -3.70
CA HIS A 473 -5.43 30.82 -4.93
C HIS A 473 -5.34 32.34 -4.73
N PRO A 474 -4.55 33.08 -5.53
CA PRO A 474 -4.31 34.51 -5.35
C PRO A 474 -5.57 35.37 -5.26
N ASP A 475 -6.61 35.02 -6.02
CA ASP A 475 -7.89 35.77 -6.07
C ASP A 475 -8.93 35.34 -5.01
N LEU A 476 -8.60 34.36 -4.15
CA LEU A 476 -9.50 33.81 -3.14
C LEU A 476 -8.99 34.14 -1.73
N LEU A 477 -8.67 33.17 -0.87
CA LEU A 477 -8.30 33.46 0.52
C LEU A 477 -7.15 34.48 0.65
N PRO A 478 -6.00 34.30 -0.04
CA PRO A 478 -4.92 35.30 -0.10
C PRO A 478 -5.36 36.72 -0.44
N HIS A 479 -6.31 36.91 -1.37
CA HIS A 479 -6.81 38.23 -1.76
C HIS A 479 -7.44 38.98 -0.59
N PHE A 480 -8.25 38.28 0.21
CA PHE A 480 -9.02 38.88 1.30
C PHE A 480 -8.26 38.93 2.63
N VAL A 481 -7.26 38.05 2.81
CA VAL A 481 -6.47 37.89 4.05
C VAL A 481 -4.98 37.79 3.71
N GLY A 482 -4.44 38.86 3.13
CA GLY A 482 -3.06 38.89 2.62
C GLY A 482 -1.94 38.96 3.68
N ASN A 483 -2.27 38.98 4.98
CA ASN A 483 -1.31 38.96 6.10
C ASN A 483 -1.21 37.60 6.80
N ALA A 484 -1.85 36.56 6.24
CA ALA A 484 -1.87 35.23 6.83
C ALA A 484 -0.80 34.29 6.24
N ARG A 485 -0.40 33.32 7.05
CA ARG A 485 0.20 32.06 6.62
C ARG A 485 -0.90 31.01 6.61
N VAL A 486 -1.01 30.25 5.52
CA VAL A 486 -2.04 29.22 5.37
C VAL A 486 -1.38 27.85 5.36
N LEU A 487 -1.79 27.03 6.31
CA LEU A 487 -1.31 25.67 6.52
C LEU A 487 -2.45 24.69 6.27
N THR A 488 -2.11 23.50 5.79
CA THR A 488 -2.99 22.34 5.85
C THR A 488 -2.31 21.24 6.64
N TRP A 489 -3.07 20.51 7.45
CA TRP A 489 -2.57 19.34 8.17
C TRP A 489 -3.21 18.08 7.63
N GLY A 490 -2.36 17.18 7.17
CA GLY A 490 -2.74 15.91 6.62
C GLY A 490 -2.51 14.74 7.57
N TYR A 491 -3.44 13.80 7.61
CA TYR A 491 -3.35 12.62 8.47
C TYR A 491 -4.08 11.43 7.84
N ASN A 492 -3.79 10.20 8.31
CA ASN A 492 -4.48 9.02 7.82
C ASN A 492 -5.97 9.03 8.25
N ALA A 493 -6.82 9.54 7.37
CA ALA A 493 -8.24 9.69 7.62
C ALA A 493 -9.08 8.47 7.19
N ASN A 494 -8.48 7.29 7.00
CA ASN A 494 -9.23 6.09 6.63
C ASN A 494 -10.15 5.61 7.76
N ILE A 495 -11.36 5.16 7.43
CA ILE A 495 -12.32 4.76 8.47
C ILE A 495 -11.87 3.55 9.29
N THR A 496 -11.19 2.60 8.64
CA THR A 496 -10.64 1.41 9.30
C THR A 496 -9.42 1.74 10.17
N SER A 497 -8.67 2.80 9.83
CA SER A 497 -7.58 3.31 10.67
C SER A 497 -8.13 4.12 11.85
N LEU A 498 -9.22 4.86 11.71
CA LEU A 498 -9.77 5.68 12.80
C LEU A 498 -10.66 4.90 13.77
N PHE A 499 -11.46 3.94 13.28
CA PHE A 499 -12.47 3.23 14.07
C PHE A 499 -12.30 1.69 14.06
N GLY A 500 -11.15 1.15 13.64
CA GLY A 500 -10.90 -0.31 13.59
C GLY A 500 -10.89 -1.04 14.94
N LYS A 501 -10.58 -2.36 14.93
CA LYS A 501 -10.72 -3.32 16.07
C LYS A 501 -9.96 -3.02 17.38
N SER A 502 -9.25 -1.91 17.50
CA SER A 502 -8.62 -1.46 18.75
C SER A 502 -9.41 -0.28 19.31
N THR A 503 -9.49 -0.12 20.64
CA THR A 503 -10.20 0.98 21.33
C THR A 503 -10.04 2.32 20.60
N SER A 504 -11.10 2.76 19.89
CA SER A 504 -11.07 3.90 18.95
C SER A 504 -10.74 5.24 19.62
N SER A 505 -10.88 5.34 20.94
CA SER A 505 -10.49 6.49 21.77
C SER A 505 -9.00 6.83 21.65
N ASP A 506 -8.14 5.82 21.50
CA ASP A 506 -6.69 6.05 21.51
C ASP A 506 -6.21 6.66 20.18
N ARG A 507 -6.89 6.38 19.06
CA ARG A 507 -6.44 6.82 17.73
C ARG A 507 -6.81 8.26 17.41
N ILE A 508 -8.03 8.70 17.74
CA ILE A 508 -8.39 10.12 17.59
C ILE A 508 -7.54 10.99 18.52
N LEU A 509 -7.26 10.49 19.74
CA LEU A 509 -6.33 11.15 20.66
C LEU A 509 -4.90 11.21 20.09
N GLN A 510 -4.40 10.11 19.52
CA GLN A 510 -3.08 10.09 18.86
C GLN A 510 -2.99 11.12 17.74
N HIS A 511 -3.97 11.18 16.83
CA HIS A 511 -4.01 12.19 15.78
C HIS A 511 -4.08 13.61 16.34
N ALA A 512 -4.86 13.83 17.40
CA ALA A 512 -4.93 15.12 18.07
C ALA A 512 -3.58 15.52 18.73
N GLN A 513 -2.87 14.56 19.31
CA GLN A 513 -1.52 14.77 19.88
C GLN A 513 -0.51 15.07 18.78
N THR A 514 -0.53 14.33 17.67
CA THR A 514 0.32 14.58 16.51
C THR A 514 0.05 15.95 15.90
N LEU A 515 -1.21 16.35 15.73
CA LEU A 515 -1.56 17.71 15.26
C LEU A 515 -0.97 18.80 16.18
N VAL A 516 -1.05 18.60 17.50
CA VAL A 516 -0.49 19.54 18.47
C VAL A 516 1.04 19.60 18.34
N GLU A 517 1.71 18.45 18.28
CA GLU A 517 3.16 18.38 18.18
C GLU A 517 3.69 18.93 16.85
N ASP A 518 3.11 18.54 15.72
CA ASP A 518 3.53 18.99 14.39
C ASP A 518 3.39 20.51 14.26
N LEU A 519 2.26 21.07 14.70
CA LEU A 519 2.00 22.49 14.60
C LEU A 519 2.87 23.31 15.56
N LEU A 520 3.16 22.80 16.76
CA LEU A 520 4.08 23.45 17.68
C LEU A 520 5.52 23.41 17.18
N ALA A 521 5.98 22.28 16.66
CA ALA A 521 7.31 22.15 16.08
C ALA A 521 7.51 23.09 14.89
N ASP A 522 6.54 23.14 13.97
CA ASP A 522 6.58 24.06 12.82
C ASP A 522 6.61 25.54 13.27
N ARG A 523 5.85 25.91 14.30
CA ARG A 523 5.84 27.28 14.84
C ARG A 523 7.10 27.65 15.62
N GLU A 524 7.73 26.69 16.28
CA GLU A 524 9.03 26.89 16.96
C GLU A 524 10.15 27.11 15.95
N LEU A 525 10.14 26.37 14.83
CA LEU A 525 11.11 26.57 13.74
C LEU A 525 10.96 27.94 13.05
N GLU A 526 9.79 28.57 13.14
CA GLU A 526 9.49 29.91 12.61
C GLU A 526 9.60 31.02 13.66
N ASP A 527 10.02 30.71 14.89
CA ASP A 527 10.02 31.64 16.03
C ASP A 527 8.66 32.37 16.22
N ALA A 528 7.56 31.67 15.91
CA ALA A 528 6.21 32.24 15.80
C ALA A 528 5.23 31.64 16.80
N THR A 529 5.71 31.25 17.99
CA THR A 529 4.91 30.52 19.00
C THR A 529 3.73 31.31 19.56
N ASP A 530 3.74 32.64 19.45
CA ASP A 530 2.71 33.57 19.92
C ASP A 530 1.69 33.99 18.83
N ARG A 531 1.94 33.63 17.57
CA ARG A 531 1.08 34.02 16.44
C ARG A 531 -0.34 33.44 16.58
N PRO A 532 -1.42 34.23 16.46
CA PRO A 532 -2.77 33.72 16.52
C PRO A 532 -3.07 32.58 15.53
N ILE A 533 -4.02 31.71 15.86
CA ILE A 533 -4.45 30.58 15.05
C ILE A 533 -5.96 30.64 14.78
N VAL A 534 -6.34 30.42 13.52
CA VAL A 534 -7.72 30.14 13.10
C VAL A 534 -7.78 28.77 12.43
N PHE A 535 -8.60 27.87 12.95
CA PHE A 535 -8.81 26.54 12.36
C PHE A 535 -9.94 26.56 11.33
N VAL A 536 -9.73 25.89 10.20
CA VAL A 536 -10.74 25.63 9.17
C VAL A 536 -10.89 24.12 9.05
N CYS A 537 -12.01 23.58 9.53
CA CYS A 537 -12.18 22.15 9.72
C CYS A 537 -13.31 21.60 8.85
N HIS A 538 -13.11 20.42 8.27
CA HIS A 538 -14.16 19.67 7.59
C HIS A 538 -14.46 18.36 8.31
N SER A 539 -15.75 18.05 8.50
CA SER A 539 -16.22 16.75 8.97
C SER A 539 -15.45 16.26 10.22
N LEU A 540 -14.85 15.06 10.20
CA LEU A 540 -14.06 14.50 11.31
C LEU A 540 -12.81 15.32 11.69
N GLY A 541 -12.25 16.12 10.77
CA GLY A 541 -11.14 17.01 11.10
C GLY A 541 -11.47 18.00 12.22
N GLY A 542 -12.73 18.45 12.27
CA GLY A 542 -13.21 19.30 13.36
C GLY A 542 -13.29 18.57 14.71
N ILE A 543 -13.51 17.26 14.72
CA ILE A 543 -13.45 16.45 15.95
C ILE A 543 -12.00 16.35 16.44
N ILE A 544 -11.04 16.14 15.54
CA ILE A 544 -9.61 16.08 15.90
C ILE A 544 -9.17 17.41 16.50
N VAL A 545 -9.57 18.54 15.90
CA VAL A 545 -9.27 19.86 16.46
C VAL A 545 -9.91 20.08 17.83
N LYS A 546 -11.17 19.66 18.05
CA LYS A 546 -11.79 19.70 19.40
C LYS A 546 -10.96 18.90 20.42
N ARG A 547 -10.53 17.69 20.05
CA ARG A 547 -9.73 16.82 20.92
C ARG A 547 -8.33 17.40 21.17
N ALA A 548 -7.71 17.99 20.16
CA ALA A 548 -6.41 18.64 20.24
C ALA A 548 -6.44 19.85 21.17
N LEU A 549 -7.47 20.70 21.05
CA LEU A 549 -7.65 21.87 21.92
C LEU A 549 -7.99 21.47 23.36
N SER A 550 -8.82 20.44 23.55
CA SER A 550 -9.12 19.91 24.89
C SER A 550 -7.87 19.30 25.53
N PHE A 551 -7.07 18.57 24.75
CA PHE A 551 -5.79 18.03 25.19
C PHE A 551 -4.83 19.17 25.55
N SER A 552 -4.65 20.17 24.70
CA SER A 552 -3.79 21.34 24.94
C SER A 552 -4.23 22.14 26.17
N ALA A 553 -5.53 22.38 26.35
CA ALA A 553 -6.10 23.07 27.51
C ALA A 553 -5.76 22.35 28.83
N SER A 554 -5.75 21.01 28.82
CA SER A 554 -5.42 20.20 30.00
C SER A 554 -3.95 20.26 30.43
N ARG A 555 -3.06 20.82 29.60
CA ARG A 555 -1.59 20.88 29.82
C ARG A 555 -1.14 22.19 30.46
N SER A 556 -1.79 22.63 31.53
CA SER A 556 -1.51 23.91 32.19
C SER A 556 -0.27 23.92 33.10
N SER A 557 0.41 22.79 33.29
CA SER A 557 1.57 22.74 34.18
C SER A 557 2.79 23.45 33.57
N PRO A 558 3.69 24.05 34.39
CA PRO A 558 4.90 24.70 33.91
C PRO A 558 5.77 23.82 32.98
N ARG A 559 5.82 22.51 33.23
CA ARG A 559 6.58 21.53 32.43
C ARG A 559 5.93 21.21 31.07
N SER A 560 4.64 21.48 30.92
CA SER A 560 3.87 21.23 29.69
C SER A 560 3.35 22.50 29.02
N ALA A 561 3.83 23.67 29.46
CA ALA A 561 3.43 24.98 28.95
C ALA A 561 3.55 25.12 27.42
N ARG A 562 4.52 24.44 26.80
CA ARG A 562 4.67 24.33 25.35
C ARG A 562 3.38 23.82 24.69
N LEU A 563 2.83 22.71 25.19
CA LEU A 563 1.60 22.10 24.67
C LEU A 563 0.36 22.96 24.93
N HIS A 564 0.36 23.75 26.01
CA HIS A 564 -0.75 24.67 26.33
C HIS A 564 -0.85 25.85 25.37
N SER A 565 0.26 26.25 24.75
CA SER A 565 0.31 27.42 23.87
C SER A 565 -0.68 27.32 22.70
N LEU A 566 -0.93 26.13 22.17
CA LEU A 566 -1.88 25.93 21.08
C LEU A 566 -3.31 26.36 21.48
N TYR A 567 -3.77 25.96 22.67
CA TYR A 567 -5.04 26.41 23.25
C TYR A 567 -5.08 27.92 23.44
N LEU A 568 -3.97 28.51 23.91
CA LEU A 568 -3.89 29.96 24.13
C LEU A 568 -3.94 30.74 22.81
N CYS A 569 -3.14 30.34 21.81
CA CYS A 569 -3.01 31.02 20.52
C CYS A 569 -4.23 30.84 19.60
N THR A 570 -5.08 29.84 19.86
CA THR A 570 -6.30 29.63 19.08
C THR A 570 -7.35 30.71 19.38
N TYR A 571 -7.74 31.43 18.33
CA TYR A 571 -8.73 32.50 18.40
C TYR A 571 -10.11 32.06 17.90
N GLY A 572 -10.16 31.37 16.77
CA GLY A 572 -11.42 31.00 16.13
C GLY A 572 -11.36 29.68 15.35
N ILE A 573 -12.55 29.10 15.11
CA ILE A 573 -12.71 27.81 14.45
C ILE A 573 -13.91 27.87 13.51
N LEU A 574 -13.73 27.44 12.27
CA LEU A 574 -14.78 27.27 11.28
C LEU A 574 -15.02 25.77 11.08
N PHE A 575 -16.27 25.34 11.22
CA PHE A 575 -16.68 23.95 11.06
C PHE A 575 -17.54 23.78 9.81
N PHE A 576 -17.06 23.00 8.85
CA PHE A 576 -17.78 22.60 7.65
C PHE A 576 -18.31 21.19 7.82
N GLY A 577 -19.61 21.05 8.09
CA GLY A 577 -20.25 19.75 8.21
C GLY A 577 -19.69 18.87 9.34
N THR A 578 -19.03 19.43 10.36
CA THR A 578 -18.55 18.67 11.51
C THR A 578 -19.73 18.34 12.44
N PRO A 579 -19.90 17.11 12.92
CA PRO A 579 -20.95 16.81 13.89
C PRO A 579 -20.63 17.41 15.28
N HIS A 580 -21.58 18.15 15.86
CA HIS A 580 -21.47 18.76 17.20
C HIS A 580 -22.55 18.28 18.16
N ASN A 581 -23.80 18.13 17.70
CA ASN A 581 -24.94 17.80 18.56
C ASN A 581 -25.66 16.52 18.12
N GLY A 582 -25.74 15.56 19.05
CA GLY A 582 -26.73 14.50 19.02
C GLY A 582 -27.08 14.16 20.47
N SER A 583 -28.27 14.54 20.94
CA SER A 583 -28.75 14.18 22.28
C SER A 583 -28.88 12.66 22.51
N SER A 584 -28.60 11.84 21.48
CA SER A 584 -28.51 10.40 21.57
C SER A 584 -27.31 9.87 20.77
N LYS A 585 -26.62 8.86 21.34
CA LYS A 585 -25.56 8.08 20.67
C LYS A 585 -25.99 7.56 19.29
N ALA A 586 -27.30 7.37 19.07
CA ALA A 586 -27.88 6.87 17.83
C ALA A 586 -27.77 7.84 16.65
N ARG A 587 -27.97 9.15 16.85
CA ARG A 587 -27.89 10.14 15.75
C ARG A 587 -26.46 10.38 15.29
N LEU A 588 -25.54 10.37 16.23
CA LEU A 588 -24.12 10.50 15.94
C LEU A 588 -23.58 9.22 15.28
N LEU A 589 -24.09 8.05 15.66
CA LEU A 589 -23.85 6.79 14.96
C LEU A 589 -24.39 6.79 13.52
N ASP A 590 -25.58 7.33 13.30
CA ASP A 590 -26.19 7.44 11.95
C ASP A 590 -25.34 8.33 11.03
N GLY A 591 -24.93 9.52 11.50
CA GLY A 591 -24.03 10.40 10.75
C GLY A 591 -22.68 9.74 10.43
N LEU A 592 -22.10 9.00 11.38
CA LEU A 592 -20.87 8.23 11.16
C LEU A 592 -21.07 7.09 10.16
N GLN A 593 -22.21 6.39 10.20
CA GLN A 593 -22.56 5.35 9.24
C GLN A 593 -22.70 5.94 7.84
N LYS A 594 -23.34 7.11 7.68
CA LYS A 594 -23.46 7.79 6.38
C LYS A 594 -22.12 8.27 5.84
N LEU A 595 -21.26 8.81 6.71
CA LEU A 595 -19.86 9.14 6.38
C LEU A 595 -19.09 7.89 5.91
N ALA A 596 -19.32 6.73 6.54
CA ALA A 596 -18.71 5.45 6.21
C ALA A 596 -19.23 4.81 4.92
N SER A 597 -20.55 4.81 4.73
CA SER A 597 -21.25 4.06 3.68
C SER A 597 -21.05 4.64 2.29
N ASN A 598 -20.61 5.90 2.20
CA ASN A 598 -20.38 6.58 0.92
C ASN A 598 -19.15 6.10 0.16
N ILE A 599 -18.44 5.14 0.73
CA ILE A 599 -17.16 4.64 0.25
C ILE A 599 -17.17 3.11 0.18
N VAL A 600 -18.11 2.43 0.86
CA VAL A 600 -18.16 0.96 0.98
C VAL A 600 -19.46 0.39 0.38
N PRO A 601 -19.41 -0.57 -0.57
CA PRO A 601 -20.61 -1.19 -1.14
C PRO A 601 -21.49 -1.85 -0.07
N LYS A 602 -22.81 -1.70 -0.14
CA LYS A 602 -23.78 -2.27 0.84
C LYS A 602 -23.60 -3.79 1.11
N ARG A 603 -23.06 -4.56 0.16
CA ARG A 603 -22.73 -5.99 0.35
C ARG A 603 -21.61 -6.25 1.38
N ALA A 604 -20.76 -5.27 1.70
CA ALA A 604 -19.77 -5.37 2.77
C ALA A 604 -20.33 -4.90 4.13
N ILE A 605 -21.29 -3.98 4.13
CA ILE A 605 -21.93 -3.44 5.35
C ILE A 605 -22.90 -4.46 5.97
N GLN A 606 -23.62 -5.24 5.14
CA GLN A 606 -24.55 -6.27 5.63
C GLN A 606 -23.87 -7.49 6.26
N PHE A 607 -22.55 -7.67 6.08
CA PHE A 607 -21.83 -8.85 6.54
C PHE A 607 -20.88 -8.61 7.72
N GLU A 608 -20.77 -7.38 8.26
CA GLU A 608 -19.88 -7.09 9.39
C GLU A 608 -20.61 -6.58 10.64
N SER A 609 -20.80 -7.48 11.61
CA SER A 609 -21.06 -7.11 13.02
C SER A 609 -19.93 -6.25 13.60
N GLY A 610 -18.71 -6.34 13.05
CA GLY A 610 -17.54 -5.58 13.45
C GLY A 610 -17.60 -4.09 13.11
N LEU A 611 -18.08 -3.71 11.93
CA LEU A 611 -18.20 -2.30 11.52
C LEU A 611 -19.27 -1.57 12.36
N ILE A 612 -20.40 -2.23 12.62
CA ILE A 612 -21.47 -1.68 13.46
C ILE A 612 -20.97 -1.48 14.90
N LYS A 613 -20.19 -2.43 15.44
CA LYS A 613 -19.57 -2.31 16.76
C LYS A 613 -18.52 -1.18 16.79
N ALA A 614 -17.62 -1.14 15.80
CA ALA A 614 -16.63 -0.07 15.62
C ALA A 614 -17.24 1.34 15.57
N LEU A 615 -18.33 1.49 14.82
CA LEU A 615 -19.05 2.76 14.71
C LEU A 615 -19.77 3.12 16.02
N LYS A 616 -20.27 2.12 16.75
CA LYS A 616 -20.88 2.32 18.09
C LYS A 616 -19.86 2.72 19.15
N ASP A 617 -18.68 2.09 19.16
CA ASP A 617 -17.58 2.45 20.06
C ASP A 617 -16.99 3.83 19.66
N GLY A 618 -16.92 4.09 18.35
CA GLY A 618 -16.58 5.41 17.79
C GLY A 618 -17.55 6.50 18.21
N SER A 619 -18.86 6.24 18.22
CA SER A 619 -19.86 7.25 18.59
C SER A 619 -19.80 7.64 20.08
N GLU A 620 -19.47 6.71 20.96
CA GLU A 620 -19.20 7.01 22.38
C GLU A 620 -17.97 7.90 22.56
N THR A 621 -16.88 7.59 21.85
CA THR A 621 -15.67 8.41 21.84
C THR A 621 -15.95 9.83 21.37
N LEU A 622 -16.70 10.00 20.28
CA LEU A 622 -17.06 11.31 19.75
C LEU A 622 -17.95 12.12 20.69
N GLN A 623 -18.85 11.46 21.43
CA GLN A 623 -19.65 12.10 22.46
C GLN A 623 -18.76 12.63 23.59
N ASN A 624 -17.79 11.83 24.04
CA ASN A 624 -16.85 12.24 25.09
C ASN A 624 -16.01 13.44 24.65
N ILE A 625 -15.49 13.45 23.42
CA ILE A 625 -14.75 14.60 22.87
C ILE A 625 -15.61 15.86 22.84
N THR A 626 -16.89 15.73 22.48
CA THR A 626 -17.81 16.86 22.47
C THR A 626 -18.07 17.40 23.88
N ASN A 627 -18.25 16.50 24.86
CA ASN A 627 -18.45 16.87 26.26
C ASN A 627 -17.20 17.55 26.84
N ASP A 628 -16.01 17.03 26.55
CA ASP A 628 -14.73 17.61 27.00
C ASP A 628 -14.49 19.01 26.40
N PHE A 629 -14.94 19.22 25.16
CA PHE A 629 -14.77 20.49 24.46
C PHE A 629 -15.82 21.53 24.84
N ALA A 630 -17.01 21.12 25.28
CA ALA A 630 -18.13 22.03 25.56
C ALA A 630 -17.78 23.19 26.52
N PRO A 631 -17.06 22.97 27.65
CA PRO A 631 -16.62 24.05 28.52
C PRO A 631 -15.65 25.05 27.86
N LEU A 632 -14.97 24.64 26.80
CA LEU A 632 -13.99 25.46 26.08
C LEU A 632 -14.64 26.26 24.94
N MET A 633 -15.88 25.99 24.57
CA MET A 633 -16.51 26.63 23.40
C MET A 633 -16.63 28.15 23.54
N SER A 634 -16.93 28.65 24.74
CA SER A 634 -17.00 30.10 25.01
C SER A 634 -15.66 30.82 24.81
N ARG A 635 -14.55 30.09 24.74
CA ARG A 635 -13.21 30.63 24.55
C ARG A 635 -12.94 31.09 23.13
N PHE A 636 -13.59 30.45 22.16
CA PHE A 636 -13.26 30.57 20.74
C PHE A 636 -14.41 31.21 19.97
N HIS A 637 -14.07 31.99 18.95
CA HIS A 637 -15.07 32.42 17.98
C HIS A 637 -15.36 31.28 16.99
N MET A 638 -16.58 30.75 17.02
CA MET A 638 -16.96 29.59 16.21
C MET A 638 -17.92 29.98 15.09
N TYR A 639 -17.72 29.41 13.90
CA TYR A 639 -18.66 29.52 12.78
C TYR A 639 -19.03 28.13 12.27
N PHE A 640 -20.32 27.84 12.12
CA PHE A 640 -20.81 26.52 11.73
C PHE A 640 -21.49 26.56 10.36
N PHE A 641 -21.10 25.64 9.48
CA PHE A 641 -21.67 25.47 8.16
C PHE A 641 -22.33 24.08 8.03
N TRP A 642 -23.52 24.05 7.45
CA TRP A 642 -24.23 22.81 7.11
C TRP A 642 -24.48 22.70 5.62
N GLU A 643 -24.61 21.47 5.13
CA GLU A 643 -24.96 21.18 3.73
C GLU A 643 -26.46 21.42 3.48
N GLN A 644 -26.81 22.05 2.35
CA GLN A 644 -28.20 22.24 1.93
C GLN A 644 -28.60 21.32 0.77
N LEU A 645 -27.63 20.67 0.12
CA LEU A 645 -27.90 19.64 -0.88
C LEU A 645 -27.56 18.28 -0.31
N LYS A 646 -28.38 17.28 -0.66
CA LYS A 646 -28.14 15.90 -0.25
C LYS A 646 -26.99 15.31 -1.05
N THR A 647 -26.10 14.59 -0.38
CA THR A 647 -24.98 13.88 -0.99
C THR A 647 -25.49 12.62 -1.69
N ASP A 648 -24.96 12.30 -2.88
CA ASP A 648 -25.30 11.07 -3.60
C ASP A 648 -24.54 9.87 -3.02
N LEU A 649 -25.28 8.92 -2.45
CA LEU A 649 -24.76 7.68 -1.85
C LEU A 649 -24.91 6.48 -2.81
N LYS A 650 -24.83 6.69 -4.13
CA LYS A 650 -25.04 5.74 -5.24
C LYS A 650 -26.47 5.24 -5.45
N TYR A 651 -27.25 5.07 -4.39
CA TYR A 651 -28.62 4.52 -4.47
C TYR A 651 -29.67 5.36 -3.72
N THR A 652 -29.23 6.27 -2.86
CA THR A 652 -30.08 7.19 -2.09
C THR A 652 -29.37 8.53 -2.00
N LYS A 653 -30.13 9.62 -1.98
CA LYS A 653 -29.60 10.95 -1.63
C LYS A 653 -30.00 11.26 -0.21
N ASP A 654 -29.02 11.57 0.64
CA ASP A 654 -29.27 11.95 2.03
C ASP A 654 -28.28 12.99 2.53
N TYR A 655 -28.61 13.66 3.63
CA TYR A 655 -27.67 14.52 4.35
C TYR A 655 -26.71 13.66 5.17
N ILE A 656 -25.43 14.01 5.10
CA ILE A 656 -24.37 13.29 5.82
C ILE A 656 -24.35 13.74 7.27
N VAL A 657 -24.46 15.04 7.51
CA VAL A 657 -24.61 15.61 8.85
C VAL A 657 -25.81 16.56 8.85
N GLU A 658 -26.84 16.18 9.61
CA GLU A 658 -28.05 16.99 9.81
C GLU A 658 -27.71 18.40 10.32
N GLU A 659 -28.49 19.40 9.89
CA GLU A 659 -28.29 20.80 10.27
C GLU A 659 -28.14 20.98 11.79
N SER A 660 -29.04 20.36 12.58
CA SER A 660 -29.02 20.48 14.04
C SER A 660 -27.75 19.93 14.68
N SER A 661 -27.05 19.01 13.98
CA SER A 661 -25.77 18.44 14.41
C SER A 661 -24.59 19.26 13.90
N ALA A 662 -24.60 19.67 12.62
CA ALA A 662 -23.54 20.44 11.99
C ALA A 662 -23.43 21.86 12.56
N ALA A 663 -24.57 22.46 12.90
CA ALA A 663 -24.67 23.82 13.39
C ALA A 663 -25.64 23.83 14.58
N PRO A 664 -25.17 23.57 15.81
CA PRO A 664 -26.02 23.61 16.99
C PRO A 664 -26.48 25.04 17.30
N MET A 665 -27.68 25.20 17.86
CA MET A 665 -28.12 26.50 18.41
C MET A 665 -27.35 26.74 19.71
N LEU A 666 -26.45 27.73 19.70
CA LEU A 666 -25.66 28.14 20.85
C LEU A 666 -25.90 29.64 21.05
N ASP A 667 -26.15 30.06 22.28
CA ASP A 667 -26.54 31.45 22.56
C ASP A 667 -25.40 32.46 22.26
N SER A 668 -25.79 33.53 21.58
CA SER A 668 -25.15 34.86 21.43
C SER A 668 -23.74 35.03 20.81
N ILE A 669 -22.93 33.99 20.58
CA ILE A 669 -21.50 34.18 20.16
C ILE A 669 -21.13 33.52 18.81
N SER A 670 -21.95 32.58 18.30
CA SER A 670 -21.57 31.76 17.14
C SER A 670 -22.31 32.11 15.86
N GLY A 671 -21.58 32.25 14.76
CA GLY A 671 -22.17 32.41 13.42
C GLY A 671 -22.58 31.07 12.81
N ARG A 672 -23.65 31.08 12.01
CA ARG A 672 -24.17 29.88 11.33
C ARG A 672 -24.61 30.20 9.91
N CYS A 673 -24.33 29.31 8.95
CA CYS A 673 -24.77 29.50 7.57
C CYS A 673 -24.90 28.17 6.80
N GLY A 674 -25.98 28.00 6.05
CA GLY A 674 -26.13 26.86 5.14
C GLY A 674 -25.36 27.13 3.84
N ILE A 675 -24.66 26.12 3.34
CA ILE A 675 -23.97 26.18 2.04
C ILE A 675 -24.79 25.37 1.05
N SER A 676 -25.15 25.98 -0.08
CA SER A 676 -25.85 25.34 -1.20
C SER A 676 -24.93 24.40 -1.98
N ALA A 677 -24.41 23.38 -1.29
CA ALA A 677 -23.58 22.30 -1.80
C ALA A 677 -23.87 21.03 -0.99
N ASP A 678 -23.42 19.88 -1.51
CA ASP A 678 -23.41 18.63 -0.76
C ASP A 678 -22.23 18.56 0.22
N HIS A 679 -22.16 17.53 1.06
CA HIS A 679 -21.10 17.40 2.08
C HIS A 679 -19.67 17.43 1.54
N ARG A 680 -19.47 17.02 0.28
CA ARG A 680 -18.15 17.01 -0.39
C ARG A 680 -17.85 18.36 -1.02
N GLY A 681 -18.87 19.01 -1.59
CA GLY A 681 -18.77 20.29 -2.28
C GLY A 681 -18.71 21.49 -1.36
N MET A 682 -19.17 21.39 -0.10
CA MET A 682 -19.27 22.55 0.79
C MET A 682 -17.93 23.21 1.17
N CYS A 683 -16.81 22.53 0.94
CA CYS A 683 -15.45 23.02 1.18
C CYS A 683 -14.71 23.45 -0.09
N LYS A 684 -15.35 23.38 -1.26
CA LYS A 684 -14.73 23.56 -2.57
C LYS A 684 -15.28 24.83 -3.24
N PHE A 685 -14.54 25.92 -3.13
CA PHE A 685 -14.89 27.20 -3.75
C PHE A 685 -14.03 27.43 -5.00
N GLN A 686 -14.69 27.62 -6.14
CA GLN A 686 -14.01 27.85 -7.42
C GLN A 686 -13.81 29.35 -7.70
N SER A 687 -14.66 30.20 -7.14
CA SER A 687 -14.68 31.65 -7.38
C SER A 687 -15.29 32.40 -6.18
N PRO A 688 -15.14 33.74 -6.11
CA PRO A 688 -15.78 34.55 -5.07
C PRO A 688 -17.32 34.46 -5.01
N ASP A 689 -17.95 33.97 -6.08
CA ASP A 689 -19.40 33.80 -6.20
C ASP A 689 -19.85 32.37 -5.86
N SER A 690 -18.91 31.48 -5.51
CA SER A 690 -19.25 30.13 -5.05
C SER A 690 -20.13 30.19 -3.80
N PRO A 691 -21.18 29.34 -3.70
CA PRO A 691 -22.07 29.34 -2.54
C PRO A 691 -21.30 29.20 -1.23
N GLY A 692 -21.60 30.05 -0.24
CA GLY A 692 -20.96 30.01 1.08
C GLY A 692 -19.57 30.67 1.17
N PHE A 693 -18.87 30.91 0.06
CA PHE A 693 -17.51 31.48 0.06
C PHE A 693 -17.46 32.84 0.77
N ARG A 694 -18.35 33.77 0.40
CA ARG A 694 -18.38 35.13 0.99
C ARG A 694 -18.56 35.10 2.50
N THR A 695 -19.41 34.20 3.00
CA THR A 695 -19.64 34.03 4.44
C THR A 695 -18.41 33.45 5.15
N ALA A 696 -17.81 32.41 4.57
CA ALA A 696 -16.59 31.79 5.10
C ALA A 696 -15.43 32.79 5.15
N ILE A 697 -15.15 33.47 4.05
CA ILE A 697 -14.09 34.48 3.96
C ILE A 697 -14.37 35.68 4.86
N ALA A 698 -15.61 36.17 4.97
CA ALA A 698 -15.93 37.25 5.89
C ALA A 698 -15.67 36.87 7.35
N ALA A 699 -15.91 35.60 7.72
CA ALA A 699 -15.58 35.09 9.05
C ALA A 699 -14.07 34.99 9.26
N ILE A 700 -13.33 34.38 8.33
CA ILE A 700 -11.86 34.26 8.43
C ILE A 700 -11.21 35.64 8.49
N LYS A 701 -11.61 36.57 7.62
CA LYS A 701 -11.09 37.95 7.59
C LYS A 701 -11.33 38.67 8.92
N ARG A 702 -12.55 38.59 9.47
CA ARG A 702 -12.89 39.20 10.77
C ARG A 702 -12.06 38.60 11.90
N TYR A 703 -11.83 37.28 11.88
CA TYR A 703 -11.00 36.62 12.89
C TYR A 703 -9.53 37.03 12.75
N ALA A 704 -9.01 37.08 11.52
CA ALA A 704 -7.65 37.53 11.23
C ALA A 704 -7.36 38.95 11.70
N GLN A 705 -8.31 39.87 11.54
CA GLN A 705 -8.16 41.27 11.97
C GLN A 705 -8.17 41.42 13.50
N ASN A 706 -9.01 40.65 14.20
CA ASN A 706 -9.22 40.84 15.64
C ASN A 706 -8.29 39.99 16.51
N ALA A 707 -7.80 38.86 16.00
CA ALA A 707 -7.05 37.90 16.81
C ALA A 707 -5.78 38.46 17.47
N PRO A 708 -4.90 39.24 16.79
CA PRO A 708 -3.68 39.76 17.40
C PRO A 708 -3.94 40.58 18.67
N SER A 709 -5.01 41.40 18.68
CA SER A 709 -5.38 42.25 19.81
C SER A 709 -5.82 41.47 21.07
N ILE A 710 -6.20 40.20 20.91
CA ILE A 710 -6.71 39.35 21.99
C ILE A 710 -5.68 38.29 22.42
N ILE A 711 -4.91 37.73 21.49
CA ILE A 711 -3.96 36.65 21.79
C ILE A 711 -2.73 37.18 22.53
N GLY A 712 -2.18 38.34 22.15
CA GLY A 712 -1.02 38.93 22.82
C GLY A 712 -1.25 39.15 24.33
N PRO A 713 -2.29 39.90 24.75
CA PRO A 713 -2.61 40.09 26.17
C PRO A 713 -2.90 38.79 26.91
N ARG A 714 -3.57 37.84 26.23
CA ARG A 714 -3.86 36.51 26.78
C ARG A 714 -2.60 35.72 27.12
N LEU A 715 -1.61 35.72 26.23
CA LEU A 715 -0.32 35.06 26.48
C LEU A 715 0.45 35.74 27.61
N ALA A 716 0.47 37.07 27.64
CA ALA A 716 1.12 37.84 28.70
C ALA A 716 0.50 37.55 30.08
N GLN A 717 -0.83 37.51 30.17
CA GLN A 717 -1.54 37.15 31.41
C GLN A 717 -1.19 35.73 31.89
N TYR A 718 -1.14 34.77 30.97
CA TYR A 718 -0.76 33.40 31.29
C TYR A 718 0.70 33.29 31.76
N GLN A 719 1.62 34.02 31.12
CA GLN A 719 3.03 34.04 31.54
C GLN A 719 3.17 34.54 32.98
N VAL A 720 2.50 35.64 33.34
CA VAL A 720 2.49 36.16 34.72
C VAL A 720 1.96 35.12 35.70
N GLN A 721 0.83 34.48 35.39
CA GLN A 721 0.23 33.46 36.24
C GLN A 721 1.15 32.22 36.38
N SER A 722 1.75 31.75 35.28
CA SER A 722 2.66 30.61 35.28
C SER A 722 3.94 30.89 36.07
N THR A 723 4.49 32.10 35.96
CA THR A 723 5.66 32.51 36.75
C THR A 723 5.33 32.57 38.23
N GLN A 724 4.15 33.07 38.61
CA GLN A 724 3.73 33.07 40.02
C GLN A 724 3.59 31.64 40.56
N LEU A 725 2.93 30.76 39.82
CA LEU A 725 2.74 29.36 40.21
C LEU A 725 4.08 28.63 40.41
N ARG A 726 5.08 28.87 39.54
CA ARG A 726 6.43 28.32 39.71
C ARG A 726 7.14 28.86 40.95
N LYS A 727 6.93 30.12 41.31
CA LYS A 727 7.48 30.70 42.53
C LYS A 727 6.86 30.05 43.76
N ASP A 728 5.55 29.85 43.76
CA ASP A 728 4.83 29.20 44.84
C ASP A 728 5.28 27.73 45.01
N GLU A 729 5.39 26.96 43.91
CA GLU A 729 5.95 25.60 43.90
C GLU A 729 7.39 25.54 44.44
N ALA A 730 8.24 26.50 44.04
CA ALA A 730 9.61 26.57 44.53
C ALA A 730 9.68 26.90 46.03
N MET A 731 8.80 27.76 46.54
CA MET A 731 8.71 28.07 47.97
C MET A 731 8.20 26.88 48.80
N GLU A 732 7.23 26.11 48.30
CA GLU A 732 6.79 24.88 48.96
C GLU A 732 7.92 23.85 49.07
N LEU A 733 8.70 23.65 48.01
CA LEU A 733 9.86 22.75 48.03
C LEU A 733 10.92 23.20 49.03
N LEU A 734 11.22 24.51 49.09
CA LEU A 734 12.18 25.08 50.04
C LEU A 734 11.72 24.98 51.50
N ASN A 735 10.42 25.05 51.77
CA ASN A 735 9.86 24.88 53.11
C ASN A 735 9.69 23.40 53.52
N SER A 736 9.90 22.46 52.60
CA SER A 736 9.81 21.01 52.83
C SER A 736 11.17 20.31 53.06
N ILE A 737 12.27 21.07 52.97
CA ILE A 737 13.64 20.69 53.33
C ILE A 737 13.96 21.29 54.70
#